data_AF-A0AA36NE49-F1
#
_entry.id   AF-A0AA36NE49-F1
#
_cell.length_a   1.000
_cell.length_b   1.000
_cell.length_c   1.000
_cell.angle_alpha   90.00
_cell.angle_beta   90.00
_cell.angle_gamma   90.00
#
_symmetry.space_group_name_H-M   'P 1'
#
loop_
_entity.id
_entity.type
_entity.pdbx_description
1 polymer ?
#
loop_
_entity_poly.entity_id
_entity_poly.type
_entity_poly.pdbx_seq_one_letter_code
_entity_poly.pdbx_strand_id
1 'polypeptide(L)'
;MLLQLRLVGPPGRQELNQAFQRLVHHPKLPPDGPAKSAFTGAGIEALVEADAARPPARPALPVPSTAELARQLADMEKAQAETLRLLPTDQPPARRVARPSHADPDHFSFRGCDWHRHAGTFLGEHLGAGLERSLVDAQEMCADAGAACAGVTCAAPATRCTARRGLPYLAKSPTQQEVSFTKTCPDFETAPPTARSTPSSPTQGAVTEPARASQQALRPEELPVVVIAHNRPDCLEKCLKALAELEEVQQVRVAVSLDDPASFGTMEAVVHKFMNSFAAEIWHKTAYVGDRGPLHSNTAVSKISEHFRFALAESFGRRGFEFAVFLENDLLVAPDFLWLFRASAWLLKEDPSLFCVSAWNDNGVPSLVSNEKRLFRTDYFPGLGWMIQNTTWSLLKEEWPRFPSTGWDHWLRHGSGLFPRECIVPEVSRTHHFDTRGTNVKAGSSMAKKLSGMSTSKLKPKELGDLSYLLSDRYEEELRASLHQAIEITEQNLPALARNQVYLLPFLRRDYKKLAARLQLTEAQPRTGHRGVIDTRDPRSGARLFLVDRAKSSNLPVAQKAAPHAKRQVQKAAPAESCEAFCNRNGMHCSDLELEFINNCATLRQHFPCEEGCGHQVGQEIPCYVHDAQKDTGKQCLVTDDAIPLCSAKNAATTRLCSCIPS
;
A
#
# COMPACT_ATOMS: atom_id res chain seq x y z
N MET A 1 19.48 -70.26 8.45
CA MET A 1 20.67 -69.94 9.28
C MET A 1 20.39 -68.58 9.92
N LEU A 2 20.46 -68.36 11.24
CA LEU A 2 21.60 -68.55 12.18
C LEU A 2 22.80 -67.67 11.73
N LEU A 3 23.34 -66.75 12.55
CA LEU A 3 23.38 -66.67 14.02
C LEU A 3 22.86 -65.32 14.61
N GLN A 4 22.88 -65.18 15.94
CA GLN A 4 22.53 -63.96 16.72
C GLN A 4 23.78 -63.29 17.34
N LEU A 5 23.61 -62.05 17.88
CA LEU A 5 23.99 -61.54 19.23
C LEU A 5 24.10 -59.99 19.16
N ARG A 6 23.25 -59.16 19.79
CA ARG A 6 23.00 -58.81 21.22
C ARG A 6 23.79 -57.60 21.77
N LEU A 7 23.07 -56.47 21.87
CA LEU A 7 23.02 -55.43 22.94
C LEU A 7 24.17 -55.32 23.99
N VAL A 8 24.73 -54.10 24.16
CA VAL A 8 25.02 -53.37 25.44
C VAL A 8 25.07 -51.84 25.14
N GLY A 9 24.88 -50.97 26.16
CA GLY A 9 24.85 -49.49 26.07
C GLY A 9 26.20 -48.74 26.31
N PRO A 10 26.17 -47.40 26.50
CA PRO A 10 27.31 -46.48 26.30
C PRO A 10 28.17 -46.17 27.55
N PRO A 11 29.41 -45.70 27.33
CA PRO A 11 29.78 -44.28 27.53
C PRO A 11 30.39 -43.66 26.23
N GLY A 12 31.00 -42.46 26.13
CA GLY A 12 31.39 -41.46 27.14
C GLY A 12 31.79 -40.09 26.56
N ARG A 13 33.06 -39.66 26.71
CA ARG A 13 33.65 -38.40 26.17
C ARG A 13 35.14 -38.62 25.81
N GLN A 14 35.70 -37.70 25.01
CA GLN A 14 37.12 -37.59 24.59
C GLN A 14 37.66 -38.73 23.72
N GLU A 15 37.76 -38.52 22.41
CA GLU A 15 39.03 -38.17 21.75
C GLU A 15 38.85 -37.98 20.22
N LEU A 16 39.37 -36.86 19.69
CA LEU A 16 39.99 -36.78 18.35
C LEU A 16 40.67 -35.40 18.17
N ASN A 17 41.57 -35.05 19.10
CA ASN A 17 42.31 -33.80 19.08
C ASN A 17 43.78 -34.06 18.72
N GLN A 18 44.05 -34.46 17.47
CA GLN A 18 45.42 -34.82 17.05
C GLN A 18 45.71 -34.63 15.55
N ALA A 19 45.46 -33.42 15.02
CA ALA A 19 45.92 -33.00 13.69
C ALA A 19 46.33 -31.51 13.59
N PHE A 20 46.48 -30.81 14.73
CA PHE A 20 46.69 -29.35 14.74
C PHE A 20 47.83 -28.91 15.68
N GLN A 21 49.07 -29.27 15.34
CA GLN A 21 50.25 -28.67 15.97
C GLN A 21 51.54 -28.74 15.12
N ARG A 22 52.03 -27.56 14.70
CA ARG A 22 53.43 -27.08 14.64
C ARG A 22 53.36 -25.66 14.06
N LEU A 23 53.34 -24.63 14.92
CA LEU A 23 54.52 -23.82 15.34
C LEU A 23 54.98 -22.88 14.20
N VAL A 24 55.26 -21.59 14.39
CA VAL A 24 55.95 -20.82 15.48
C VAL A 24 55.34 -19.38 15.51
N HIS A 25 55.26 -18.55 16.57
CA HIS A 25 55.74 -18.51 17.97
C HIS A 25 54.66 -17.86 18.91
N HIS A 26 54.90 -17.88 20.22
CA HIS A 26 54.34 -17.01 21.30
C HIS A 26 55.55 -16.57 22.20
N PRO A 27 55.46 -15.82 23.33
CA PRO A 27 54.35 -15.54 24.27
C PRO A 27 54.01 -14.02 24.25
N LYS A 28 53.69 -13.19 25.28
CA LYS A 28 53.55 -13.27 26.75
C LYS A 28 52.25 -12.59 27.24
N LEU A 29 52.04 -12.64 28.55
CA LEU A 29 50.89 -12.22 29.38
C LEU A 29 51.46 -11.62 30.71
N PRO A 30 50.66 -11.31 31.76
CA PRO A 30 49.61 -10.29 31.93
C PRO A 30 49.92 -9.48 33.24
N PRO A 31 49.00 -9.04 34.15
CA PRO A 31 47.54 -8.81 34.12
C PRO A 31 47.08 -7.43 34.70
N ASP A 32 45.78 -7.32 35.01
CA ASP A 32 45.08 -6.41 35.93
C ASP A 32 44.82 -4.93 35.51
N GLY A 33 43.78 -4.34 36.13
CA GLY A 33 43.32 -2.95 35.99
C GLY A 33 43.13 -2.29 37.37
N PRO A 34 42.22 -1.30 37.57
CA PRO A 34 41.25 -0.72 36.65
C PRO A 34 41.16 0.84 36.71
N ALA A 35 40.11 1.40 36.06
CA ALA A 35 39.36 2.62 36.44
C ALA A 35 39.79 4.05 35.99
N LYS A 36 38.75 4.77 35.50
CA LYS A 36 38.42 6.21 35.63
C LYS A 36 39.26 7.31 34.94
N SER A 37 38.50 8.27 34.41
CA SER A 37 38.80 9.71 34.25
C SER A 37 39.87 10.12 33.21
N ALA A 38 39.92 11.39 32.75
CA ALA A 38 38.88 12.38 32.42
C ALA A 38 39.55 13.60 31.77
N PHE A 39 38.92 14.24 30.77
CA PHE A 39 39.34 15.54 30.20
C PHE A 39 40.77 15.46 29.56
N THR A 40 41.36 16.42 28.84
CA THR A 40 40.92 17.63 28.09
C THR A 40 41.98 17.90 27.01
N GLY A 41 41.76 18.88 26.14
CA GLY A 41 42.86 19.77 25.73
C GLY A 41 43.24 19.71 24.25
N ALA A 42 42.96 20.82 23.57
CA ALA A 42 43.42 21.14 22.22
C ALA A 42 44.95 21.29 22.11
N GLY A 43 45.44 21.34 20.88
CA GLY A 43 46.67 22.07 20.54
C GLY A 43 47.72 21.28 19.76
N ILE A 44 47.62 21.27 18.44
CA ILE A 44 48.78 21.15 17.54
C ILE A 44 48.60 22.20 16.43
N GLU A 45 49.51 23.16 16.38
CA GLU A 45 49.68 24.07 15.25
C GLU A 45 50.65 23.46 14.22
N ALA A 46 50.56 23.98 13.00
CA ALA A 46 51.63 24.07 12.00
C ALA A 46 52.62 22.89 11.84
N LEU A 47 52.47 22.17 10.73
CA LEU A 47 53.59 22.01 9.79
C LEU A 47 53.05 22.13 8.36
N VAL A 48 53.64 23.02 7.58
CA VAL A 48 53.21 23.37 6.21
C VAL A 48 54.45 23.33 5.31
N GLU A 49 54.39 22.59 4.20
CA GLU A 49 54.84 23.01 2.86
C GLU A 49 54.66 21.87 1.83
N ALA A 50 54.69 22.25 0.54
CA ALA A 50 54.31 21.47 -0.65
C ALA A 50 52.82 20.99 -0.67
N ASP A 51 52.05 21.15 -1.75
CA ASP A 51 52.38 21.40 -3.15
C ASP A 51 51.42 22.42 -3.81
N ALA A 52 51.82 23.05 -4.93
CA ALA A 52 51.20 24.26 -5.46
C ALA A 52 50.84 24.21 -6.96
N ALA A 53 49.65 23.68 -7.30
CA ALA A 53 49.07 23.82 -8.64
C ALA A 53 47.53 23.71 -8.69
N ARG A 54 46.79 24.82 -8.49
CA ARG A 54 45.39 24.96 -8.94
C ARG A 54 45.09 26.38 -9.44
N PRO A 55 44.26 26.55 -10.48
CA PRO A 55 43.82 27.87 -10.96
C PRO A 55 42.89 28.55 -9.94
N PRO A 56 42.77 29.90 -9.97
CA PRO A 56 41.98 30.65 -9.00
C PRO A 56 40.49 30.28 -9.05
N ALA A 57 39.89 30.11 -7.88
CA ALA A 57 38.45 29.90 -7.77
C ALA A 57 37.68 31.14 -8.27
N ARG A 58 36.60 30.92 -9.03
CA ARG A 58 35.62 31.99 -9.30
C ARG A 58 35.02 32.45 -7.97
N PRO A 59 34.75 33.76 -7.77
CA PRO A 59 34.04 34.22 -6.60
C PRO A 59 32.67 33.55 -6.51
N ALA A 60 32.28 33.10 -5.33
CA ALA A 60 30.95 32.58 -5.10
C ALA A 60 29.92 33.68 -5.35
N LEU A 61 28.90 33.39 -6.17
CA LEU A 61 27.76 34.29 -6.32
C LEU A 61 27.04 34.40 -4.96
N PRO A 62 26.62 35.60 -4.54
CA PRO A 62 25.96 35.77 -3.25
C PRO A 62 24.66 34.96 -3.22
N VAL A 63 24.49 34.15 -2.18
CA VAL A 63 23.22 33.46 -1.92
C VAL A 63 22.20 34.51 -1.52
N PRO A 64 21.11 34.71 -2.28
CA PRO A 64 20.09 35.71 -1.94
C PRO A 64 19.45 35.39 -0.60
N SER A 65 19.14 36.44 0.16
CA SER A 65 18.49 36.31 1.47
C SER A 65 17.09 35.71 1.34
N THR A 66 16.54 35.20 2.45
CA THR A 66 15.14 34.73 2.51
C THR A 66 14.13 35.83 2.18
N ALA A 67 14.47 37.11 2.42
CA ALA A 67 13.66 38.25 2.01
C ALA A 67 13.72 38.49 0.48
N GLU A 68 14.88 38.27 -0.14
CA GLU A 68 15.03 38.37 -1.61
C GLU A 68 14.36 37.22 -2.34
N LEU A 69 14.44 35.98 -1.84
CA LEU A 69 13.64 34.86 -2.37
C LEU A 69 12.13 35.16 -2.28
N ALA A 70 11.66 35.66 -1.14
CA ALA A 70 10.25 36.00 -0.96
C ALA A 70 9.78 37.09 -1.94
N ARG A 71 10.63 38.09 -2.20
CA ARG A 71 10.32 39.14 -3.20
C ARG A 71 10.37 38.59 -4.63
N GLN A 72 11.37 37.78 -4.98
CA GLN A 72 11.47 37.14 -6.29
C GLN A 72 10.25 36.24 -6.59
N LEU A 73 9.75 35.50 -5.60
CA LEU A 73 8.52 34.72 -5.71
C LEU A 73 7.30 35.61 -5.99
N ALA A 74 7.11 36.69 -5.22
CA ALA A 74 6.00 37.63 -5.44
C ALA A 74 6.09 38.36 -6.80
N ASP A 75 7.30 38.73 -7.23
CA ASP A 75 7.56 39.32 -8.54
C ASP A 75 7.23 38.33 -9.68
N MET A 76 7.53 37.03 -9.50
CA MET A 76 7.16 35.95 -10.44
C MET A 76 5.66 35.67 -10.48
N GLU A 77 4.99 35.55 -9.33
CA GLU A 77 3.53 35.36 -9.24
C GLU A 77 2.78 36.49 -9.93
N LYS A 78 3.25 37.74 -9.74
CA LYS A 78 2.71 38.92 -10.44
C LYS A 78 2.92 38.82 -11.96
N ALA A 79 4.12 38.49 -12.42
CA ALA A 79 4.41 38.34 -13.84
C ALA A 79 3.58 37.22 -14.50
N GLN A 80 3.32 36.13 -13.77
CA GLN A 80 2.43 35.05 -14.23
C GLN A 80 0.96 35.51 -14.32
N ALA A 81 0.47 36.28 -13.34
CA ALA A 81 -0.87 36.85 -13.35
C ALA A 81 -1.06 37.91 -14.47
N GLU A 82 -0.04 38.71 -14.77
CA GLU A 82 -0.04 39.64 -15.90
C GLU A 82 0.03 38.90 -17.24
N THR A 83 0.79 37.81 -17.33
CA THR A 83 0.82 36.92 -18.51
C THR A 83 -0.53 36.29 -18.79
N LEU A 84 -1.25 35.78 -17.77
CA LEU A 84 -2.60 35.23 -17.94
C LEU A 84 -3.62 36.26 -18.43
N ARG A 85 -3.44 37.54 -18.10
CA ARG A 85 -4.31 38.65 -18.56
C ARG A 85 -4.05 39.08 -20.01
N LEU A 86 -2.95 38.63 -20.61
CA LEU A 86 -2.55 38.97 -21.99
C LEU A 86 -2.84 37.83 -22.99
N LEU A 87 -3.46 36.73 -22.55
CA LEU A 87 -3.91 35.65 -23.43
C LEU A 87 -5.18 36.09 -24.20
N PRO A 88 -5.19 36.02 -25.55
CA PRO A 88 -6.37 36.36 -26.34
C PRO A 88 -7.55 35.41 -26.06
N THR A 89 -8.74 35.97 -25.89
CA THR A 89 -10.00 35.22 -25.76
C THR A 89 -10.65 34.96 -27.13
N ASP A 90 -9.89 34.36 -28.05
CA ASP A 90 -10.38 34.01 -29.38
C ASP A 90 -11.38 32.84 -29.33
N GLN A 91 -12.65 33.12 -29.67
CA GLN A 91 -13.60 32.07 -30.03
C GLN A 91 -13.16 31.42 -31.35
N PRO A 92 -13.03 30.08 -31.43
CA PRO A 92 -12.65 29.42 -32.68
C PRO A 92 -13.78 29.54 -33.71
N PRO A 93 -13.52 30.05 -34.94
CA PRO A 93 -14.54 30.15 -35.97
C PRO A 93 -14.98 28.77 -36.48
N ALA A 94 -16.27 28.62 -36.77
CA ALA A 94 -16.89 27.35 -37.14
C ALA A 94 -16.32 26.75 -38.45
N ARG A 95 -15.31 25.88 -38.33
CA ARG A 95 -14.78 25.10 -39.45
C ARG A 95 -15.78 24.03 -39.89
N ARG A 96 -16.35 24.19 -41.08
CA ARG A 96 -16.99 23.09 -41.81
C ARG A 96 -15.96 22.00 -42.10
N VAL A 97 -16.06 20.87 -41.42
CA VAL A 97 -15.27 19.66 -41.74
C VAL A 97 -15.88 18.99 -42.98
N ALA A 98 -15.08 18.82 -44.02
CA ALA A 98 -15.47 18.03 -45.19
C ALA A 98 -15.39 16.53 -44.84
N ARG A 99 -16.40 15.74 -45.25
CA ARG A 99 -16.41 14.28 -45.03
C ARG A 99 -15.32 13.57 -45.84
N PRO A 100 -14.45 12.77 -45.23
CA PRO A 100 -13.78 11.67 -45.91
C PRO A 100 -14.78 10.52 -46.14
N SER A 101 -14.72 9.88 -47.30
CA SER A 101 -15.68 8.85 -47.72
C SER A 101 -15.12 7.42 -47.63
N HIS A 102 -14.90 6.92 -46.41
CA HIS A 102 -14.75 5.48 -46.15
C HIS A 102 -15.43 5.16 -44.82
N ALA A 103 -16.25 4.11 -44.79
CA ALA A 103 -16.89 3.64 -43.57
C ALA A 103 -15.93 2.68 -42.84
N ASP A 104 -15.43 3.09 -41.69
CA ASP A 104 -14.70 2.24 -40.76
C ASP A 104 -15.68 1.23 -40.12
N PRO A 105 -15.50 -0.10 -40.31
CA PRO A 105 -16.42 -1.11 -39.79
C PRO A 105 -16.35 -1.28 -38.26
N ASP A 106 -15.31 -0.75 -37.60
CA ASP A 106 -15.19 -0.72 -36.15
C ASP A 106 -15.74 0.59 -35.53
N HIS A 107 -16.32 1.49 -36.32
CA HIS A 107 -16.92 2.75 -35.88
C HIS A 107 -18.42 2.86 -36.20
N PHE A 108 -19.25 3.25 -35.22
CA PHE A 108 -20.70 3.43 -35.39
C PHE A 108 -21.32 4.40 -34.38
N SER A 109 -22.33 5.15 -34.79
CA SER A 109 -23.09 6.04 -33.90
C SER A 109 -24.27 5.31 -33.23
N PHE A 110 -24.39 5.40 -31.90
CA PHE A 110 -25.52 4.85 -31.12
C PHE A 110 -25.88 5.75 -29.94
N ARG A 111 -27.18 6.02 -29.75
CA ARG A 111 -27.75 6.90 -28.71
C ARG A 111 -27.13 8.31 -28.66
N GLY A 112 -26.72 8.84 -29.81
CA GLY A 112 -26.12 10.17 -29.94
C GLY A 112 -24.63 10.23 -29.57
N CYS A 113 -24.02 9.10 -29.19
CA CYS A 113 -22.57 8.98 -29.06
C CYS A 113 -22.01 8.20 -30.25
N ASP A 114 -20.80 8.57 -30.68
CA ASP A 114 -19.98 7.81 -31.61
C ASP A 114 -19.17 6.76 -30.85
N TRP A 115 -19.18 5.52 -31.32
CA TRP A 115 -18.56 4.36 -30.67
C TRP A 115 -17.47 3.76 -31.54
N HIS A 116 -16.33 3.43 -30.93
CA HIS A 116 -15.23 2.70 -31.56
C HIS A 116 -15.02 1.35 -30.86
N ARG A 117 -14.87 0.28 -31.64
CA ARG A 117 -14.63 -1.09 -31.20
C ARG A 117 -13.12 -1.41 -31.16
N HIS A 118 -12.70 -2.10 -30.10
CA HIS A 118 -11.31 -2.46 -29.80
C HIS A 118 -11.21 -3.94 -29.42
N ALA A 119 -10.72 -4.78 -30.33
CA ALA A 119 -10.58 -6.22 -30.09
C ALA A 119 -9.35 -6.55 -29.20
N GLY A 120 -9.47 -7.53 -28.32
CA GLY A 120 -8.38 -7.96 -27.43
C GLY A 120 -8.08 -6.97 -26.28
N THR A 121 -9.05 -6.14 -25.90
CA THR A 121 -8.89 -5.11 -24.86
C THR A 121 -10.07 -5.06 -23.88
N PHE A 122 -9.78 -4.63 -22.64
CA PHE A 122 -10.77 -4.32 -21.62
C PHE A 122 -10.68 -2.85 -21.16
N LEU A 123 -11.82 -2.31 -20.74
CA LEU A 123 -11.94 -1.08 -19.97
C LEU A 123 -12.13 -1.50 -18.50
N GLY A 124 -11.27 -1.02 -17.61
CA GLY A 124 -11.37 -1.34 -16.19
C GLY A 124 -12.46 -0.54 -15.46
N GLU A 125 -12.69 -0.91 -14.20
CA GLU A 125 -13.74 -0.41 -13.29
C GLU A 125 -15.18 -0.59 -13.80
N HIS A 126 -16.03 -1.29 -13.06
CA HIS A 126 -17.44 -1.43 -13.41
C HIS A 126 -18.23 -0.14 -13.13
N LEU A 127 -19.19 0.17 -14.01
CA LEU A 127 -20.21 1.17 -13.78
C LEU A 127 -21.34 0.52 -12.95
N GLY A 128 -21.41 0.84 -11.66
CA GLY A 128 -22.30 0.17 -10.71
C GLY A 128 -21.91 -1.29 -10.46
N ALA A 129 -22.86 -2.12 -10.04
CA ALA A 129 -22.67 -3.49 -9.54
C ALA A 129 -22.19 -4.55 -10.57
N GLY A 130 -21.61 -4.14 -11.71
CA GLY A 130 -20.89 -5.00 -12.65
C GLY A 130 -21.67 -6.10 -13.37
N LEU A 131 -23.00 -6.14 -13.21
CA LEU A 131 -23.90 -7.12 -13.84
C LEU A 131 -23.69 -7.21 -15.35
N GLU A 132 -23.58 -8.45 -15.86
CA GLU A 132 -23.52 -8.74 -17.29
C GLU A 132 -24.89 -8.50 -17.96
N ARG A 133 -24.87 -7.89 -19.14
CA ARG A 133 -26.03 -7.52 -19.96
C ARG A 133 -25.76 -7.79 -21.45
N SER A 134 -26.72 -7.54 -22.33
CA SER A 134 -26.42 -7.46 -23.76
C SER A 134 -25.53 -6.26 -24.07
N LEU A 135 -24.91 -6.24 -25.26
CA LEU A 135 -24.14 -5.08 -25.74
C LEU A 135 -25.01 -3.81 -25.76
N VAL A 136 -26.25 -3.90 -26.23
CA VAL A 136 -27.17 -2.76 -26.36
C VAL A 136 -27.51 -2.17 -24.99
N ASP A 137 -27.91 -2.99 -24.02
CA ASP A 137 -28.27 -2.49 -22.67
C ASP A 137 -27.05 -1.88 -21.96
N ALA A 138 -25.86 -2.46 -22.15
CA ALA A 138 -24.63 -1.95 -21.58
C ALA A 138 -24.21 -0.62 -22.24
N GLN A 139 -24.43 -0.46 -23.56
CA GLN A 139 -24.17 0.79 -24.27
C GLN A 139 -25.17 1.88 -23.90
N GLU A 140 -26.46 1.55 -23.72
CA GLU A 140 -27.49 2.47 -23.23
C GLU A 140 -27.18 2.94 -21.81
N MET A 141 -26.96 2.01 -20.87
CA MET A 141 -26.57 2.32 -19.48
C MET A 141 -25.29 3.18 -19.42
N CYS A 142 -24.35 2.97 -20.35
CA CYS A 142 -23.13 3.76 -20.43
C CYS A 142 -23.35 5.15 -21.04
N ALA A 143 -24.16 5.27 -22.11
CA ALA A 143 -24.50 6.54 -22.74
C ALA A 143 -25.25 7.46 -21.77
N ASP A 144 -26.27 6.93 -21.09
CA ASP A 144 -27.09 7.67 -20.12
C ASP A 144 -26.27 8.11 -18.88
N ALA A 145 -25.18 7.41 -18.56
CA ALA A 145 -24.22 7.80 -17.52
C ALA A 145 -23.22 8.91 -17.94
N GLY A 146 -23.30 9.41 -19.18
CA GLY A 146 -22.52 10.55 -19.65
C GLY A 146 -21.01 10.38 -19.45
N ALA A 147 -20.35 11.38 -18.87
CA ALA A 147 -18.91 11.36 -18.62
C ALA A 147 -18.46 10.34 -17.55
N ALA A 148 -19.38 9.74 -16.77
CA ALA A 148 -19.03 8.73 -15.76
C ALA A 148 -18.78 7.33 -16.35
N CYS A 149 -19.00 7.14 -17.65
CA CYS A 149 -18.72 5.90 -18.38
C CYS A 149 -17.87 6.16 -19.62
N ALA A 150 -16.72 5.47 -19.72
CA ALA A 150 -15.82 5.53 -20.87
C ALA A 150 -16.26 4.61 -22.01
N GLY A 151 -16.98 3.53 -21.70
CA GLY A 151 -17.40 2.54 -22.67
C GLY A 151 -17.90 1.24 -22.06
N VAL A 152 -17.94 0.19 -22.89
CA VAL A 152 -18.42 -1.15 -22.54
C VAL A 152 -17.30 -2.16 -22.80
N THR A 153 -17.21 -3.21 -21.99
CA THR A 153 -16.39 -4.40 -22.30
C THR A 153 -17.24 -5.66 -22.27
N CYS A 154 -17.04 -6.54 -23.24
CA CYS A 154 -17.74 -7.81 -23.39
C CYS A 154 -16.76 -8.97 -23.53
N ALA A 155 -17.14 -10.14 -23.01
CA ALA A 155 -16.56 -11.40 -23.45
C ALA A 155 -16.98 -11.69 -24.91
N ALA A 156 -16.11 -12.32 -25.70
CA ALA A 156 -16.37 -12.67 -27.09
C ALA A 156 -17.09 -14.03 -27.23
N PRO A 157 -18.03 -14.19 -28.20
CA PRO A 157 -18.68 -13.12 -28.97
C PRO A 157 -19.50 -12.22 -28.05
N ALA A 158 -19.65 -10.94 -28.39
CA ALA A 158 -20.09 -9.84 -27.51
C ALA A 158 -21.55 -9.93 -26.98
N THR A 159 -21.84 -10.95 -26.19
CA THR A 159 -23.16 -11.29 -25.65
C THR A 159 -23.28 -11.06 -24.15
N ARG A 160 -22.14 -11.04 -23.44
CA ARG A 160 -22.02 -10.80 -22.00
C ARG A 160 -21.16 -9.56 -21.79
N CYS A 161 -21.82 -8.43 -21.61
CA CYS A 161 -21.25 -7.09 -21.66
C CYS A 161 -21.45 -6.33 -20.35
N THR A 162 -20.52 -5.42 -20.04
CA THR A 162 -20.51 -4.63 -18.81
C THR A 162 -20.12 -3.19 -19.13
N ALA A 163 -20.86 -2.21 -18.61
CA ALA A 163 -20.49 -0.79 -18.71
C ALA A 163 -19.31 -0.48 -17.76
N ARG A 164 -18.38 0.39 -18.19
CA ARG A 164 -17.07 0.58 -17.57
C ARG A 164 -16.70 2.05 -17.41
N ARG A 165 -16.10 2.40 -16.25
CA ARG A 165 -15.57 3.75 -15.99
C ARG A 165 -14.29 4.03 -16.77
N GLY A 166 -13.54 2.99 -17.13
CA GLY A 166 -12.42 3.08 -18.08
C GLY A 166 -11.04 3.23 -17.44
N LEU A 167 -10.83 2.70 -16.23
CA LEU A 167 -9.51 2.69 -15.57
C LEU A 167 -9.11 1.26 -15.20
N PRO A 168 -8.06 0.67 -15.82
CA PRO A 168 -7.29 1.22 -16.95
C PRO A 168 -8.11 1.39 -18.23
N TYR A 169 -7.69 2.34 -19.07
CA TYR A 169 -8.33 2.64 -20.36
C TYR A 169 -7.71 1.77 -21.46
N LEU A 170 -8.53 0.94 -22.11
CA LEU A 170 -8.12 0.02 -23.20
C LEU A 170 -6.85 -0.80 -22.88
N ALA A 171 -6.81 -1.39 -21.68
CA ALA A 171 -5.77 -2.34 -21.34
C ALA A 171 -5.93 -3.63 -22.17
N LYS A 172 -4.83 -4.35 -22.42
CA LYS A 172 -4.88 -5.64 -23.13
C LYS A 172 -5.68 -6.66 -22.31
N SER A 173 -6.62 -7.33 -22.95
CA SER A 173 -7.39 -8.43 -22.37
C SER A 173 -6.46 -9.56 -21.91
N PRO A 174 -6.50 -9.98 -20.62
CA PRO A 174 -5.65 -11.07 -20.12
C PRO A 174 -5.87 -12.41 -20.84
N THR A 175 -7.07 -12.61 -21.39
CA THR A 175 -7.47 -13.83 -22.13
C THR A 175 -7.39 -13.67 -23.64
N GLN A 176 -7.18 -12.45 -24.14
CA GLN A 176 -7.37 -12.03 -25.55
C GLN A 176 -8.81 -12.25 -26.09
N GLN A 177 -9.76 -12.64 -25.23
CA GLN A 177 -11.14 -12.98 -25.59
C GLN A 177 -12.15 -11.88 -25.22
N GLU A 178 -11.68 -10.69 -24.84
CA GLU A 178 -12.55 -9.53 -24.60
C GLU A 178 -12.51 -8.54 -25.76
N VAL A 179 -13.60 -7.81 -25.92
CA VAL A 179 -13.74 -6.67 -26.84
C VAL A 179 -14.31 -5.48 -26.08
N SER A 180 -13.72 -4.31 -26.29
CA SER A 180 -14.21 -3.06 -25.71
C SER A 180 -14.81 -2.15 -26.76
N PHE A 181 -15.75 -1.32 -26.34
CA PHE A 181 -16.41 -0.30 -27.15
C PHE A 181 -16.31 1.02 -26.39
N THR A 182 -15.44 1.93 -26.83
CA THR A 182 -15.30 3.28 -26.23
C THR A 182 -16.27 4.25 -26.89
N LYS A 183 -16.81 5.21 -26.14
CA LYS A 183 -17.72 6.23 -26.67
C LYS A 183 -17.17 7.65 -26.61
N THR A 184 -17.57 8.46 -27.58
CA THR A 184 -17.46 9.91 -27.58
C THR A 184 -18.85 10.48 -27.82
N CYS A 185 -19.36 11.30 -26.91
CA CYS A 185 -20.68 11.92 -27.04
C CYS A 185 -20.47 13.43 -27.24
N PRO A 186 -21.20 14.11 -28.14
CA PRO A 186 -21.25 15.57 -28.17
C PRO A 186 -21.74 16.10 -26.82
N ASP A 187 -21.17 17.22 -26.36
CA ASP A 187 -21.45 17.78 -25.04
C ASP A 187 -22.93 18.19 -24.90
N PHE A 188 -23.67 17.46 -24.07
CA PHE A 188 -24.92 17.95 -23.50
C PHE A 188 -24.59 18.91 -22.36
N GLU A 189 -24.55 20.20 -22.67
CA GLU A 189 -24.55 21.26 -21.66
C GLU A 189 -25.75 21.11 -20.69
N THR A 190 -25.58 21.57 -19.46
CA THR A 190 -26.43 21.23 -18.33
C THR A 190 -27.87 21.77 -18.45
N ALA A 191 -28.85 20.87 -18.44
CA ALA A 191 -30.24 21.20 -18.15
C ALA A 191 -30.54 20.94 -16.64
N PRO A 192 -31.08 21.90 -15.88
CA PRO A 192 -31.42 21.69 -14.48
C PRO A 192 -32.63 20.75 -14.33
N PRO A 193 -32.72 19.97 -13.23
CA PRO A 193 -33.84 19.05 -13.01
C PRO A 193 -35.15 19.82 -12.75
N THR A 194 -35.97 19.96 -13.79
CA THR A 194 -37.31 20.53 -13.67
C THR A 194 -38.19 19.67 -12.76
N ALA A 195 -38.79 20.28 -11.74
CA ALA A 195 -39.56 19.58 -10.72
C ALA A 195 -40.80 18.88 -11.30
N ARG A 196 -41.04 17.62 -10.90
CA ARG A 196 -42.33 16.95 -11.08
C ARG A 196 -42.93 16.64 -9.70
N SER A 197 -43.98 17.41 -9.39
CA SER A 197 -45.13 17.08 -8.55
C SER A 197 -44.97 15.91 -7.55
N THR A 198 -45.02 16.25 -6.27
CA THR A 198 -45.48 15.34 -5.21
C THR A 198 -46.90 14.82 -5.52
N PRO A 199 -47.21 13.64 -4.98
CA PRO A 199 -48.44 13.51 -4.23
C PRO A 199 -48.17 13.04 -2.79
N SER A 200 -48.81 13.74 -1.85
CA SER A 200 -49.09 13.41 -0.45
C SER A 200 -48.72 12.01 0.08
N SER A 201 -47.92 11.98 1.15
CA SER A 201 -48.04 10.94 2.19
C SER A 201 -49.48 10.90 2.74
N PRO A 202 -49.94 9.76 3.28
CA PRO A 202 -49.79 9.64 4.73
C PRO A 202 -49.48 8.23 5.27
N THR A 203 -49.22 8.23 6.57
CA THR A 203 -49.26 7.09 7.52
C THR A 203 -48.01 6.23 7.63
N GLN A 204 -47.61 6.04 8.88
CA GLN A 204 -46.42 5.31 9.33
C GLN A 204 -46.54 3.82 9.07
N GLY A 205 -45.48 3.22 8.54
CA GLY A 205 -45.26 1.77 8.52
C GLY A 205 -43.77 1.52 8.50
N ALA A 206 -43.15 1.28 9.66
CA ALA A 206 -41.72 1.04 9.77
C ALA A 206 -41.37 -0.38 9.31
N VAL A 207 -41.47 -0.63 8.00
CA VAL A 207 -40.99 -1.85 7.37
C VAL A 207 -39.46 -1.80 7.33
N THR A 208 -38.83 -2.37 8.36
CA THR A 208 -37.44 -2.80 8.26
C THR A 208 -37.34 -3.82 7.13
N GLU A 209 -36.65 -3.51 6.04
CA GLU A 209 -36.26 -4.56 5.10
C GLU A 209 -35.45 -5.62 5.87
N PRO A 210 -35.75 -6.91 5.72
CA PRO A 210 -34.91 -7.95 6.30
C PRO A 210 -33.54 -7.88 5.62
N ALA A 211 -32.49 -7.72 6.42
CA ALA A 211 -31.12 -7.71 5.91
C ALA A 211 -30.88 -8.93 5.01
N ARG A 212 -30.36 -8.69 3.80
CA ARG A 212 -30.11 -9.76 2.83
C ARG A 212 -29.26 -10.84 3.49
N ALA A 213 -29.57 -12.11 3.21
CA ALA A 213 -28.86 -13.24 3.80
C ALA A 213 -27.33 -13.26 3.50
N SER A 214 -26.86 -12.47 2.52
CA SER A 214 -25.43 -12.23 2.27
C SER A 214 -24.73 -11.46 3.39
N GLN A 215 -25.43 -10.57 4.09
CA GLN A 215 -24.86 -9.59 5.03
C GLN A 215 -24.76 -10.10 6.47
N GLN A 216 -24.77 -11.42 6.66
CA GLN A 216 -24.65 -12.07 7.96
C GLN A 216 -23.18 -12.27 8.35
N ALA A 217 -22.89 -12.24 9.65
CA ALA A 217 -21.57 -12.56 10.17
C ALA A 217 -21.25 -14.06 9.95
N LEU A 218 -20.01 -14.39 9.59
CA LEU A 218 -19.56 -15.80 9.46
C LEU A 218 -19.82 -16.59 10.74
N ARG A 219 -20.03 -17.89 10.61
CA ARG A 219 -20.06 -18.82 11.74
C ARG A 219 -18.62 -19.02 12.26
N PRO A 220 -18.39 -19.29 13.56
CA PRO A 220 -17.03 -19.41 14.10
C PRO A 220 -16.18 -20.48 13.39
N GLU A 221 -16.80 -21.59 13.00
CA GLU A 221 -16.14 -22.70 12.32
C GLU A 221 -15.79 -22.40 10.84
N GLU A 222 -16.18 -21.23 10.33
CA GLU A 222 -15.86 -20.71 9.00
C GLU A 222 -14.74 -19.65 9.02
N LEU A 223 -14.21 -19.30 10.20
CA LEU A 223 -13.10 -18.35 10.36
C LEU A 223 -11.83 -19.05 10.89
N PRO A 224 -10.94 -19.56 10.02
CA PRO A 224 -9.63 -20.04 10.42
C PRO A 224 -8.71 -18.92 10.93
N VAL A 225 -8.04 -19.15 12.06
CA VAL A 225 -6.98 -18.27 12.59
C VAL A 225 -5.65 -19.00 12.52
N VAL A 226 -4.73 -18.47 11.71
CA VAL A 226 -3.40 -19.00 11.44
C VAL A 226 -2.36 -18.14 12.15
N VAL A 227 -1.78 -18.66 13.22
CA VAL A 227 -0.70 -18.03 13.98
C VAL A 227 0.63 -18.32 13.29
N ILE A 228 1.36 -17.27 12.90
CA ILE A 228 2.66 -17.34 12.23
C ILE A 228 3.77 -17.21 13.27
N ALA A 229 4.59 -18.25 13.44
CA ALA A 229 5.67 -18.28 14.43
C ALA A 229 6.98 -18.89 13.90
N HIS A 230 8.11 -18.31 14.34
CA HIS A 230 9.47 -18.79 14.05
C HIS A 230 10.01 -19.55 15.28
N ASN A 231 10.81 -18.90 16.13
CA ASN A 231 11.51 -19.53 17.27
C ASN A 231 11.43 -18.73 18.59
N ARG A 232 10.34 -17.98 18.81
CA ARG A 232 10.08 -17.20 20.04
C ARG A 232 8.96 -17.85 20.87
N PRO A 233 9.26 -18.86 21.72
CA PRO A 233 8.23 -19.56 22.50
C PRO A 233 7.58 -18.64 23.54
N ASP A 234 8.32 -17.69 24.10
CA ASP A 234 7.85 -16.67 25.05
C ASP A 234 6.85 -15.67 24.45
N CYS A 235 6.95 -15.44 23.13
CA CYS A 235 5.97 -14.64 22.40
C CYS A 235 4.75 -15.50 22.00
N LEU A 236 4.99 -16.70 21.46
CA LEU A 236 3.90 -17.63 21.11
C LEU A 236 3.00 -17.93 22.32
N GLU A 237 3.57 -18.15 23.51
CA GLU A 237 2.80 -18.44 24.73
C GLU A 237 1.91 -17.27 25.17
N LYS A 238 2.35 -16.02 24.96
CA LYS A 238 1.52 -14.82 25.21
C LYS A 238 0.42 -14.66 24.17
N CYS A 239 0.74 -14.90 22.90
CA CYS A 239 -0.21 -14.81 21.77
C CYS A 239 -1.33 -15.86 21.91
N LEU A 240 -0.98 -17.14 22.12
CA LEU A 240 -1.95 -18.21 22.32
C LEU A 240 -2.74 -18.05 23.63
N LYS A 241 -2.14 -17.51 24.69
CA LYS A 241 -2.88 -17.15 25.90
C LYS A 241 -3.93 -16.06 25.62
N ALA A 242 -3.58 -14.99 24.91
CA ALA A 242 -4.53 -13.93 24.58
C ALA A 242 -5.68 -14.44 23.68
N LEU A 243 -5.41 -15.39 22.77
CA LEU A 243 -6.47 -16.10 22.03
C LEU A 243 -7.33 -16.98 22.93
N ALA A 244 -6.75 -17.71 23.89
CA ALA A 244 -7.47 -18.56 24.84
C ALA A 244 -8.42 -17.80 25.78
N GLU A 245 -8.23 -16.48 25.94
CA GLU A 245 -9.08 -15.59 26.74
C GLU A 245 -10.27 -15.01 25.95
N LEU A 246 -10.40 -15.30 24.64
CA LEU A 246 -11.51 -14.81 23.81
C LEU A 246 -12.77 -15.69 23.89
N GLU A 247 -13.93 -15.04 23.86
CA GLU A 247 -15.20 -15.73 23.60
C GLU A 247 -15.18 -16.43 22.22
N GLU A 248 -15.92 -17.54 22.09
CA GLU A 248 -16.10 -18.30 20.84
C GLU A 248 -14.82 -18.97 20.27
N VAL A 249 -13.63 -18.79 20.86
CA VAL A 249 -12.36 -19.39 20.36
C VAL A 249 -12.41 -20.92 20.26
N GLN A 250 -13.18 -21.59 21.11
CA GLN A 250 -13.40 -23.05 21.07
C GLN A 250 -14.15 -23.54 19.83
N GLN A 251 -14.84 -22.65 19.13
CA GLN A 251 -15.60 -22.94 17.90
C GLN A 251 -14.84 -22.51 16.63
N VAL A 252 -13.75 -21.76 16.80
CA VAL A 252 -12.83 -21.30 15.74
C VAL A 252 -11.78 -22.37 15.45
N ARG A 253 -11.38 -22.49 14.17
CA ARG A 253 -10.26 -23.36 13.79
C ARG A 253 -8.95 -22.60 14.00
N VAL A 254 -8.13 -23.02 14.96
CA VAL A 254 -6.79 -22.44 15.14
C VAL A 254 -5.75 -23.34 14.48
N ALA A 255 -4.78 -22.73 13.80
CA ALA A 255 -3.57 -23.39 13.32
C ALA A 255 -2.34 -22.57 13.72
N VAL A 256 -1.23 -23.25 14.04
CA VAL A 256 0.05 -22.60 14.34
C VAL A 256 1.07 -23.06 13.31
N SER A 257 1.46 -22.17 12.41
CA SER A 257 2.47 -22.46 11.41
C SER A 257 3.87 -22.10 11.92
N LEU A 258 4.77 -23.09 11.86
CA LEU A 258 6.12 -23.03 12.41
C LEU A 258 7.18 -23.01 11.30
N ASP A 259 8.14 -22.08 11.37
CA ASP A 259 9.27 -21.97 10.44
C ASP A 259 10.64 -21.87 11.13
N ASP A 260 10.96 -22.84 11.99
CA ASP A 260 12.34 -23.13 12.39
C ASP A 260 12.48 -24.59 12.87
N PRO A 261 13.01 -25.51 12.04
CA PRO A 261 13.21 -26.91 12.43
C PRO A 261 14.07 -27.12 13.67
N ALA A 262 14.91 -26.15 14.06
CA ALA A 262 15.74 -26.25 15.26
C ALA A 262 14.96 -25.96 16.56
N SER A 263 13.78 -25.34 16.49
CA SER A 263 12.94 -25.01 17.66
C SER A 263 11.55 -25.64 17.65
N PHE A 264 11.15 -26.36 16.59
CA PHE A 264 9.86 -27.07 16.45
C PHE A 264 9.38 -27.71 17.76
N GLY A 265 10.13 -28.64 18.37
CA GLY A 265 9.70 -29.31 19.61
C GLY A 265 9.46 -28.38 20.80
N THR A 266 10.17 -27.25 20.89
CA THR A 266 9.95 -26.22 21.93
C THR A 266 8.70 -25.39 21.63
N MET A 267 8.44 -25.10 20.35
CA MET A 267 7.26 -24.34 19.91
C MET A 267 5.99 -25.20 19.99
N GLU A 268 6.06 -26.48 19.59
CA GLU A 268 5.02 -27.51 19.78
C GLU A 268 4.64 -27.65 21.27
N ALA A 269 5.63 -27.75 22.15
CA ALA A 269 5.41 -27.81 23.60
C ALA A 269 4.71 -26.56 24.15
N VAL A 270 4.76 -25.41 23.47
CA VAL A 270 3.92 -24.24 23.79
C VAL A 270 2.50 -24.42 23.25
N VAL A 271 2.31 -24.86 22.00
CA VAL A 271 0.96 -25.09 21.43
C VAL A 271 0.17 -26.12 22.25
N HIS A 272 0.81 -27.23 22.64
CA HIS A 272 0.18 -28.29 23.42
C HIS A 272 -0.37 -27.83 24.78
N LYS A 273 0.14 -26.74 25.38
CA LYS A 273 -0.43 -26.13 26.60
C LYS A 273 -1.87 -25.63 26.39
N PHE A 274 -2.20 -25.17 25.18
CA PHE A 274 -3.45 -24.50 24.86
C PHE A 274 -4.46 -25.39 24.12
N MET A 275 -4.09 -26.62 23.75
CA MET A 275 -5.01 -27.58 23.10
C MET A 275 -6.22 -27.98 23.96
N ASN A 276 -6.13 -27.80 25.29
CA ASN A 276 -7.28 -27.95 26.21
C ASN A 276 -8.21 -26.71 26.22
N SER A 277 -7.75 -25.56 25.73
CA SER A 277 -8.50 -24.31 25.67
C SER A 277 -9.22 -24.13 24.33
N PHE A 278 -8.62 -24.58 23.22
CA PHE A 278 -9.20 -24.58 21.87
C PHE A 278 -8.55 -25.66 21.00
N ALA A 279 -9.24 -26.10 19.95
CA ALA A 279 -8.67 -27.03 18.97
C ALA A 279 -7.61 -26.33 18.09
N ALA A 280 -6.39 -26.85 18.09
CA ALA A 280 -5.25 -26.29 17.36
C ALA A 280 -4.58 -27.33 16.46
N GLU A 281 -4.32 -26.96 15.20
CA GLU A 281 -3.38 -27.68 14.34
C GLU A 281 -1.95 -27.10 14.43
N ILE A 282 -0.94 -27.90 14.09
CA ILE A 282 0.45 -27.45 13.95
C ILE A 282 0.89 -27.71 12.50
N TRP A 283 1.40 -26.68 11.83
CA TRP A 283 1.78 -26.72 10.42
C TRP A 283 3.27 -26.39 10.24
N HIS A 284 4.12 -27.40 10.17
CA HIS A 284 5.54 -27.22 9.87
C HIS A 284 5.75 -26.73 8.43
N LYS A 285 6.48 -25.63 8.26
CA LYS A 285 6.83 -25.12 6.93
C LYS A 285 7.72 -26.12 6.19
N THR A 286 7.18 -26.69 5.12
CA THR A 286 7.94 -27.43 4.11
C THR A 286 8.46 -26.47 3.04
N ALA A 287 9.41 -26.91 2.22
CA ALA A 287 9.71 -26.21 0.97
C ALA A 287 8.43 -26.11 0.10
N TYR A 288 8.17 -24.95 -0.49
CA TYR A 288 7.09 -24.78 -1.44
C TYR A 288 7.49 -25.39 -2.80
N VAL A 289 6.62 -26.20 -3.39
CA VAL A 289 6.85 -26.84 -4.69
C VAL A 289 5.89 -26.21 -5.70
N GLY A 290 6.46 -25.48 -6.66
CA GLY A 290 5.74 -24.83 -7.76
C GLY A 290 6.73 -24.20 -8.75
N ASP A 291 6.24 -23.85 -9.94
CA ASP A 291 7.06 -23.60 -11.13
C ASP A 291 8.05 -22.43 -10.97
N ARG A 292 7.72 -21.43 -10.15
CA ARG A 292 8.67 -20.43 -9.65
C ARG A 292 9.35 -20.96 -8.39
N GLY A 293 10.55 -21.52 -8.58
CA GLY A 293 11.42 -22.09 -7.54
C GLY A 293 11.83 -21.10 -6.43
N PRO A 294 12.61 -21.57 -5.44
CA PRO A 294 12.86 -20.86 -4.17
C PRO A 294 13.45 -19.46 -4.37
N LEU A 295 13.18 -18.56 -3.41
CA LEU A 295 13.68 -17.18 -3.42
C LEU A 295 15.21 -17.15 -3.54
N HIS A 296 15.72 -16.22 -4.33
CA HIS A 296 17.14 -16.16 -4.66
C HIS A 296 18.05 -15.68 -3.52
N SER A 297 17.51 -15.13 -2.42
CA SER A 297 18.30 -14.62 -1.29
C SER A 297 17.90 -15.23 0.05
N ASN A 298 18.90 -15.57 0.87
CA ASN A 298 18.76 -16.22 2.19
C ASN A 298 18.51 -15.19 3.33
N THR A 299 17.95 -14.02 3.01
CA THR A 299 17.70 -12.96 4.01
C THR A 299 16.56 -13.35 4.96
N ALA A 300 16.53 -12.75 6.15
CA ALA A 300 15.41 -12.94 7.08
C ALA A 300 14.05 -12.50 6.47
N VAL A 301 14.05 -11.45 5.66
CA VAL A 301 12.86 -10.92 4.98
C VAL A 301 12.35 -11.92 3.93
N SER A 302 13.26 -12.54 3.17
CA SER A 302 12.94 -13.63 2.23
C SER A 302 12.36 -14.85 2.95
N LYS A 303 12.92 -15.26 4.10
CA LYS A 303 12.38 -16.39 4.89
C LYS A 303 10.95 -16.14 5.35
N ILE A 304 10.67 -14.94 5.87
CA ILE A 304 9.32 -14.53 6.28
C ILE A 304 8.36 -14.54 5.08
N SER A 305 8.80 -14.05 3.90
CA SER A 305 8.00 -14.10 2.66
C SER A 305 7.60 -15.53 2.28
N GLU A 306 8.53 -16.50 2.32
CA GLU A 306 8.21 -17.91 2.07
C GLU A 306 7.35 -18.54 3.18
N HIS A 307 7.43 -18.04 4.43
CA HIS A 307 6.55 -18.52 5.50
C HIS A 307 5.10 -18.09 5.27
N PHE A 308 4.87 -16.82 4.92
CA PHE A 308 3.55 -16.37 4.50
C PHE A 308 3.08 -17.09 3.21
N ARG A 309 3.94 -17.29 2.21
CA ARG A 309 3.62 -18.07 1.00
C ARG A 309 3.16 -19.49 1.33
N PHE A 310 3.88 -20.19 2.22
CA PHE A 310 3.52 -21.53 2.70
C PHE A 310 2.17 -21.52 3.44
N ALA A 311 1.97 -20.59 4.37
CA ALA A 311 0.78 -20.54 5.20
C ALA A 311 -0.49 -20.16 4.40
N LEU A 312 -0.35 -19.29 3.39
CA LEU A 312 -1.39 -18.98 2.40
C LEU A 312 -1.72 -20.22 1.54
N ALA A 313 -0.70 -20.90 1.01
CA ALA A 313 -0.88 -22.10 0.19
C ALA A 313 -1.48 -23.30 0.97
N GLU A 314 -1.13 -23.45 2.24
CA GLU A 314 -1.75 -24.42 3.15
C GLU A 314 -3.23 -24.09 3.35
N SER A 315 -3.54 -22.89 3.85
CA SER A 315 -4.91 -22.42 4.12
C SER A 315 -5.84 -22.57 2.91
N PHE A 316 -5.39 -22.15 1.73
CA PHE A 316 -6.26 -22.01 0.56
C PHE A 316 -6.14 -23.15 -0.45
N GLY A 317 -4.95 -23.74 -0.61
CA GLY A 317 -4.70 -24.80 -1.58
C GLY A 317 -4.91 -26.20 -1.03
N ARG A 318 -4.38 -26.49 0.18
CA ARG A 318 -4.47 -27.83 0.80
C ARG A 318 -5.68 -27.96 1.71
N ARG A 319 -6.06 -26.93 2.47
CA ARG A 319 -7.24 -26.96 3.36
C ARG A 319 -8.53 -26.43 2.73
N GLY A 320 -8.43 -25.76 1.59
CA GLY A 320 -9.59 -25.29 0.82
C GLY A 320 -10.47 -24.28 1.57
N PHE A 321 -9.91 -23.50 2.49
CA PHE A 321 -10.66 -22.50 3.22
C PHE A 321 -11.15 -21.37 2.29
N GLU A 322 -12.27 -20.73 2.62
CA GLU A 322 -12.72 -19.53 1.91
C GLU A 322 -11.96 -18.29 2.38
N PHE A 323 -11.73 -18.18 3.70
CA PHE A 323 -10.98 -17.11 4.36
C PHE A 323 -9.88 -17.69 5.25
N ALA A 324 -8.89 -16.86 5.58
CA ALA A 324 -7.97 -17.12 6.69
C ALA A 324 -7.57 -15.80 7.34
N VAL A 325 -7.49 -15.78 8.67
CA VAL A 325 -6.92 -14.69 9.49
C VAL A 325 -5.49 -15.02 9.84
N PHE A 326 -4.53 -14.19 9.45
CA PHE A 326 -3.12 -14.35 9.79
C PHE A 326 -2.72 -13.45 10.95
N LEU A 327 -2.18 -14.05 12.02
CA LEU A 327 -1.77 -13.37 13.26
C LEU A 327 -0.29 -13.69 13.54
N GLU A 328 0.54 -12.67 13.74
CA GLU A 328 1.96 -12.86 14.08
C GLU A 328 2.17 -13.10 15.59
N ASN A 329 3.14 -13.92 15.95
CA ASN A 329 3.26 -14.45 17.32
C ASN A 329 3.72 -13.44 18.39
N ASP A 330 3.98 -12.17 18.04
CA ASP A 330 4.26 -11.04 18.92
C ASP A 330 3.08 -10.05 19.03
N LEU A 331 1.88 -10.49 18.65
CA LEU A 331 0.62 -9.76 18.82
C LEU A 331 -0.22 -10.32 19.98
N LEU A 332 -0.75 -9.43 20.83
CA LEU A 332 -1.94 -9.69 21.63
C LEU A 332 -3.20 -9.29 20.84
N VAL A 333 -4.36 -9.77 21.27
CA VAL A 333 -5.66 -9.57 20.64
C VAL A 333 -6.66 -8.90 21.59
N ALA A 334 -7.57 -8.09 21.04
CA ALA A 334 -8.67 -7.44 21.76
C ALA A 334 -9.87 -8.38 21.95
N PRO A 335 -10.80 -8.10 22.88
CA PRO A 335 -11.92 -9.00 23.18
C PRO A 335 -12.87 -9.25 21.98
N ASP A 336 -13.04 -8.27 21.09
CA ASP A 336 -13.84 -8.40 19.85
C ASP A 336 -13.02 -8.87 18.63
N PHE A 337 -11.76 -9.30 18.77
CA PHE A 337 -10.88 -9.64 17.64
C PHE A 337 -11.50 -10.67 16.67
N LEU A 338 -12.09 -11.76 17.18
CA LEU A 338 -12.78 -12.75 16.35
C LEU A 338 -14.07 -12.18 15.74
N TRP A 339 -14.78 -11.32 16.48
CA TRP A 339 -16.01 -10.71 16.01
C TRP A 339 -15.77 -9.70 14.87
N LEU A 340 -14.68 -8.93 14.91
CA LEU A 340 -14.29 -7.99 13.85
C LEU A 340 -14.28 -8.69 12.48
N PHE A 341 -13.59 -9.82 12.37
CA PHE A 341 -13.49 -10.55 11.10
C PHE A 341 -14.81 -11.24 10.74
N ARG A 342 -15.47 -11.91 11.70
CA ARG A 342 -16.77 -12.55 11.43
C ARG A 342 -17.82 -11.57 10.90
N ALA A 343 -17.93 -10.39 11.51
CA ALA A 343 -18.91 -9.38 11.16
C ALA A 343 -18.62 -8.65 9.84
N SER A 344 -17.35 -8.59 9.41
CA SER A 344 -16.92 -7.86 8.21
C SER A 344 -16.64 -8.75 6.99
N ALA A 345 -16.51 -10.07 7.15
CA ALA A 345 -16.17 -11.00 6.07
C ALA A 345 -17.15 -10.97 4.87
N TRP A 346 -18.43 -10.65 5.09
CA TRP A 346 -19.39 -10.49 4.00
C TRP A 346 -19.05 -9.32 3.07
N LEU A 347 -18.40 -8.26 3.56
CA LEU A 347 -17.93 -7.14 2.73
C LEU A 347 -16.90 -7.62 1.69
N LEU A 348 -16.05 -8.59 2.04
CA LEU A 348 -15.11 -9.21 1.09
C LEU A 348 -15.81 -10.08 0.04
N LYS A 349 -17.06 -10.54 0.30
CA LYS A 349 -17.88 -11.25 -0.69
C LYS A 349 -18.69 -10.32 -1.58
N GLU A 350 -19.17 -9.20 -1.02
CA GLU A 350 -20.13 -8.29 -1.68
C GLU A 350 -19.44 -7.12 -2.41
N ASP A 351 -18.24 -6.70 -1.98
CA ASP A 351 -17.48 -5.59 -2.58
C ASP A 351 -16.10 -6.05 -3.12
N PRO A 352 -15.95 -6.28 -4.43
CA PRO A 352 -14.70 -6.75 -5.03
C PRO A 352 -13.59 -5.69 -5.11
N SER A 353 -13.81 -4.48 -4.57
CA SER A 353 -12.74 -3.48 -4.38
C SER A 353 -12.01 -3.63 -3.03
N LEU A 354 -12.53 -4.47 -2.14
CA LEU A 354 -11.84 -4.90 -0.93
C LEU A 354 -11.05 -6.19 -1.16
N PHE A 355 -9.87 -6.31 -0.56
CA PHE A 355 -9.10 -7.56 -0.57
C PHE A 355 -8.75 -8.08 0.83
N CYS A 356 -8.84 -7.23 1.86
CA CYS A 356 -8.55 -7.63 3.24
C CYS A 356 -9.38 -6.90 4.31
N VAL A 357 -9.37 -7.47 5.52
CA VAL A 357 -9.71 -6.76 6.76
C VAL A 357 -8.49 -6.84 7.65
N SER A 358 -8.07 -5.75 8.30
CA SER A 358 -6.97 -5.76 9.27
C SER A 358 -7.45 -5.25 10.62
N ALA A 359 -6.89 -5.83 11.68
CA ALA A 359 -7.09 -5.41 13.07
C ALA A 359 -6.28 -4.16 13.43
N TRP A 360 -5.43 -3.64 12.54
CA TRP A 360 -4.42 -2.63 12.89
C TRP A 360 -4.65 -1.26 12.26
N ASN A 361 -4.60 -0.21 13.10
CA ASN A 361 -4.51 1.18 12.69
C ASN A 361 -3.07 1.68 12.86
N ASP A 362 -2.36 1.96 11.75
CA ASP A 362 -1.00 2.51 11.76
C ASP A 362 -0.89 3.88 12.46
N ASN A 363 -1.98 4.63 12.54
CA ASN A 363 -2.07 5.92 13.23
C ASN A 363 -2.90 5.83 14.52
N GLY A 364 -3.07 4.61 15.07
CA GLY A 364 -3.96 4.26 16.18
C GLY A 364 -3.54 4.74 17.58
N VAL A 365 -2.88 5.89 17.70
CA VAL A 365 -2.37 6.41 18.98
C VAL A 365 -3.49 7.06 19.81
N PRO A 366 -3.43 7.04 21.16
CA PRO A 366 -4.51 7.51 22.05
C PRO A 366 -5.00 8.95 21.86
N SER A 367 -4.22 9.82 21.22
CA SER A 367 -4.57 11.21 20.92
C SER A 367 -5.40 11.38 19.63
N LEU A 368 -5.44 10.35 18.77
CA LEU A 368 -6.08 10.40 17.45
C LEU A 368 -7.34 9.54 17.34
N VAL A 369 -7.54 8.60 18.28
CA VAL A 369 -8.61 7.59 18.23
C VAL A 369 -9.55 7.67 19.43
N SER A 370 -10.83 7.38 19.21
CA SER A 370 -11.86 7.50 20.25
C SER A 370 -13.09 6.60 20.06
N ASN A 371 -13.48 6.30 18.81
CA ASN A 371 -14.67 5.50 18.53
C ASN A 371 -14.28 4.05 18.25
N GLU A 372 -14.38 3.18 19.27
CA GLU A 372 -14.09 1.75 19.12
C GLU A 372 -14.98 1.05 18.07
N LYS A 373 -16.19 1.54 17.82
CA LYS A 373 -17.14 0.94 16.88
C LYS A 373 -16.94 1.39 15.42
N ARG A 374 -16.16 2.45 15.16
CA ARG A 374 -15.89 2.90 13.78
C ARG A 374 -14.84 2.02 13.13
N LEU A 375 -15.19 1.45 11.98
CA LEU A 375 -14.24 0.98 10.98
C LEU A 375 -14.16 2.01 9.82
N PHE A 376 -13.15 1.91 8.97
CA PHE A 376 -12.96 2.74 7.79
C PHE A 376 -12.21 1.98 6.69
N ARG A 377 -12.22 2.50 5.45
CA ARG A 377 -11.48 1.92 4.30
C ARG A 377 -10.09 2.54 4.18
N THR A 378 -9.12 1.77 3.70
CA THR A 378 -7.77 2.25 3.38
C THR A 378 -7.17 1.56 2.16
N ASP A 379 -6.43 2.29 1.32
CA ASP A 379 -5.61 1.76 0.23
C ASP A 379 -4.20 1.30 0.68
N TYR A 380 -3.87 1.52 1.97
CA TYR A 380 -2.63 1.09 2.59
C TYR A 380 -2.82 -0.23 3.35
N PHE A 381 -2.14 -1.30 2.91
CA PHE A 381 -2.16 -2.61 3.60
C PHE A 381 -1.43 -2.56 4.96
N PRO A 382 -2.12 -2.77 6.11
CA PRO A 382 -1.47 -2.67 7.43
C PRO A 382 -0.88 -3.99 7.93
N GLY A 383 -1.45 -5.14 7.54
CA GLY A 383 -1.07 -6.45 8.09
C GLY A 383 -1.51 -6.63 9.56
N LEU A 384 -0.60 -7.12 10.41
CA LEU A 384 -0.67 -7.12 11.88
C LEU A 384 -2.00 -7.65 12.47
N GLY A 385 -2.37 -8.87 12.08
CA GLY A 385 -3.68 -9.47 12.36
C GLY A 385 -4.67 -9.14 11.24
N TRP A 386 -4.75 -9.97 10.20
CA TRP A 386 -5.51 -9.62 8.98
C TRP A 386 -6.16 -10.82 8.30
N MET A 387 -7.37 -10.63 7.78
CA MET A 387 -8.16 -11.59 7.03
C MET A 387 -8.06 -11.34 5.52
N ILE A 388 -7.98 -12.43 4.75
CA ILE A 388 -7.96 -12.45 3.28
C ILE A 388 -8.83 -13.61 2.76
N GLN A 389 -9.42 -13.45 1.56
CA GLN A 389 -10.20 -14.49 0.87
C GLN A 389 -9.34 -15.26 -0.16
N ASN A 390 -9.70 -16.52 -0.43
CA ASN A 390 -9.03 -17.43 -1.38
C ASN A 390 -9.00 -16.86 -2.83
N THR A 391 -10.02 -16.09 -3.20
CA THR A 391 -10.09 -15.31 -4.45
C THR A 391 -8.88 -14.40 -4.63
N THR A 392 -8.52 -13.62 -3.61
CA THR A 392 -7.34 -12.75 -3.60
C THR A 392 -6.04 -13.56 -3.67
N TRP A 393 -5.93 -14.66 -2.91
CA TRP A 393 -4.76 -15.54 -2.97
C TRP A 393 -4.55 -16.11 -4.38
N SER A 394 -5.63 -16.45 -5.08
CA SER A 394 -5.57 -16.97 -6.45
C SER A 394 -4.99 -15.97 -7.45
N LEU A 395 -5.07 -14.66 -7.17
CA LEU A 395 -4.41 -13.59 -7.94
C LEU A 395 -2.93 -13.40 -7.54
N LEU A 396 -2.60 -13.63 -6.27
CA LEU A 396 -1.26 -13.36 -5.71
C LEU A 396 -0.26 -14.52 -5.88
N LYS A 397 -0.74 -15.77 -5.90
CA LYS A 397 0.11 -16.98 -5.76
C LYS A 397 1.21 -17.13 -6.80
N GLU A 398 0.95 -16.74 -8.06
CA GLU A 398 1.93 -16.83 -9.15
C GLU A 398 2.90 -15.64 -9.15
N GLU A 399 2.42 -14.44 -8.79
CA GLU A 399 3.22 -13.21 -8.77
C GLU A 399 4.00 -13.00 -7.47
N TRP A 400 3.89 -13.92 -6.50
CA TRP A 400 4.52 -13.83 -5.18
C TRP A 400 6.03 -13.51 -5.29
N PRO A 401 6.55 -12.53 -4.52
CA PRO A 401 7.79 -11.86 -4.84
C PRO A 401 9.02 -12.76 -4.64
N ARG A 402 9.69 -13.08 -5.75
CA ARG A 402 10.98 -13.81 -5.76
C ARG A 402 12.11 -13.06 -5.04
N PHE A 403 11.97 -11.74 -4.93
CA PHE A 403 12.91 -10.81 -4.29
C PHE A 403 12.14 -9.79 -3.41
N PRO A 404 11.69 -10.18 -2.20
CA PRO A 404 10.87 -9.37 -1.31
C PRO A 404 11.74 -8.38 -0.49
N SER A 405 12.52 -7.56 -1.17
CA SER A 405 13.72 -6.90 -0.63
C SER A 405 13.48 -5.87 0.50
N THR A 406 12.26 -5.36 0.70
CA THR A 406 11.85 -4.64 1.94
C THR A 406 10.67 -5.28 2.68
N GLY A 407 10.19 -6.46 2.25
CA GLY A 407 9.03 -7.14 2.84
C GLY A 407 8.05 -7.68 1.80
N TRP A 408 7.39 -8.79 2.12
CA TRP A 408 6.25 -9.30 1.34
C TRP A 408 5.03 -8.37 1.47
N ASP A 409 4.90 -7.68 2.61
CA ASP A 409 3.86 -6.68 2.90
C ASP A 409 4.12 -5.39 2.10
N HIS A 410 5.36 -4.93 2.01
CA HIS A 410 5.76 -3.83 1.12
C HIS A 410 5.54 -4.17 -0.36
N TRP A 411 5.79 -5.42 -0.78
CA TRP A 411 5.39 -5.87 -2.10
C TRP A 411 3.86 -5.89 -2.26
N LEU A 412 3.10 -6.35 -1.27
CA LEU A 412 1.64 -6.37 -1.34
C LEU A 412 1.06 -4.96 -1.47
N ARG A 413 1.66 -3.97 -0.79
CA ARG A 413 1.34 -2.54 -0.92
C ARG A 413 1.60 -1.94 -2.30
N HIS A 414 2.59 -2.42 -3.06
CA HIS A 414 3.12 -1.70 -4.23
C HIS A 414 3.41 -2.53 -5.49
N GLY A 415 4.01 -3.71 -5.34
CA GLY A 415 4.47 -4.57 -6.43
C GLY A 415 3.47 -5.63 -6.89
N SER A 416 2.47 -5.96 -6.07
CA SER A 416 1.49 -7.04 -6.29
C SER A 416 0.58 -6.86 -7.50
N GLY A 417 0.37 -5.62 -7.95
CA GLY A 417 -0.52 -5.32 -9.08
C GLY A 417 -2.02 -5.43 -8.80
N LEU A 418 -2.46 -5.86 -7.60
CA LEU A 418 -3.87 -5.87 -7.21
C LEU A 418 -4.47 -4.46 -7.34
N PHE A 419 -5.58 -4.28 -8.07
CA PHE A 419 -6.24 -2.99 -8.19
C PHE A 419 -7.73 -3.13 -8.60
N PRO A 420 -8.66 -2.33 -8.01
CA PRO A 420 -8.48 -1.56 -6.78
C PRO A 420 -8.18 -2.50 -5.59
N ARG A 421 -7.49 -1.99 -4.56
CA ARG A 421 -7.02 -2.81 -3.42
C ARG A 421 -7.19 -2.09 -2.09
N GLU A 422 -8.41 -2.10 -1.57
CA GLU A 422 -8.70 -1.48 -0.27
C GLU A 422 -8.86 -2.56 0.83
N CYS A 423 -8.61 -2.17 2.08
CA CYS A 423 -8.87 -2.97 3.27
C CYS A 423 -9.81 -2.24 4.23
N ILE A 424 -10.58 -3.00 5.00
CA ILE A 424 -11.28 -2.49 6.17
C ILE A 424 -10.34 -2.49 7.39
N VAL A 425 -10.34 -1.39 8.15
CA VAL A 425 -9.53 -1.21 9.36
C VAL A 425 -10.35 -0.52 10.48
N PRO A 426 -10.11 -0.83 11.76
CA PRO A 426 -10.77 -0.15 12.88
C PRO A 426 -10.14 1.22 13.19
N GLU A 427 -10.90 2.16 13.77
CA GLU A 427 -10.33 3.37 14.38
C GLU A 427 -9.43 3.00 15.57
N VAL A 428 -9.84 2.06 16.42
CA VAL A 428 -9.04 1.56 17.56
C VAL A 428 -8.59 0.12 17.30
N SER A 429 -7.27 -0.13 17.30
CA SER A 429 -6.71 -1.43 16.91
C SER A 429 -7.23 -2.62 17.74
N ARG A 430 -7.44 -3.75 17.08
CA ARG A 430 -7.82 -5.05 17.66
C ARG A 430 -6.62 -5.96 17.95
N THR A 431 -5.42 -5.51 17.59
CA THR A 431 -4.13 -6.15 17.93
C THR A 431 -3.21 -5.18 18.68
N HIS A 432 -2.26 -5.74 19.43
CA HIS A 432 -1.21 -5.00 20.12
C HIS A 432 0.15 -5.69 19.96
N HIS A 433 1.11 -5.03 19.33
CA HIS A 433 2.45 -5.57 19.12
C HIS A 433 3.33 -5.37 20.36
N PHE A 434 3.57 -6.45 21.12
CA PHE A 434 4.19 -6.39 22.45
C PHE A 434 5.69 -6.67 22.49
N ASP A 435 6.27 -7.35 21.50
CA ASP A 435 7.72 -7.61 21.50
C ASP A 435 8.51 -6.34 21.13
N THR A 436 9.71 -6.22 21.68
CA THR A 436 10.68 -5.16 21.34
C THR A 436 11.90 -5.72 20.60
N ARG A 437 11.89 -7.03 20.32
CA ARG A 437 12.86 -7.79 19.52
C ARG A 437 12.15 -8.31 18.27
N GLY A 438 12.83 -8.29 17.13
CA GLY A 438 12.35 -8.87 15.87
C GLY A 438 13.28 -8.53 14.71
N THR A 439 12.97 -9.01 13.51
CA THR A 439 13.80 -8.75 12.31
C THR A 439 13.89 -7.25 12.01
N ASN A 440 12.77 -6.53 12.09
CA ASN A 440 12.69 -5.09 11.82
C ASN A 440 12.48 -4.23 13.09
N VAL A 441 12.14 -4.83 14.23
CA VAL A 441 11.91 -4.14 15.51
C VAL A 441 13.12 -4.31 16.43
N LYS A 442 13.82 -3.19 16.69
CA LYS A 442 14.95 -3.13 17.63
C LYS A 442 14.54 -2.42 18.92
N ALA A 443 14.95 -2.96 20.07
CA ALA A 443 14.61 -2.41 21.37
C ALA A 443 15.06 -0.94 21.51
N GLY A 444 14.22 -0.10 22.11
CA GLY A 444 14.47 1.35 22.27
C GLY A 444 14.29 2.22 21.01
N SER A 445 14.11 1.62 19.82
CA SER A 445 13.86 2.35 18.57
C SER A 445 12.57 3.17 18.60
N SER A 446 12.46 4.18 17.73
CA SER A 446 11.22 4.93 17.50
C SER A 446 10.06 4.02 17.10
N MET A 447 10.32 2.99 16.28
CA MET A 447 9.32 2.01 15.88
C MET A 447 8.81 1.19 17.09
N ALA A 448 9.70 0.63 17.91
CA ALA A 448 9.31 -0.13 19.10
C ALA A 448 8.46 0.72 20.06
N LYS A 449 8.88 1.98 20.31
CA LYS A 449 8.11 2.94 21.13
C LYS A 449 6.72 3.21 20.54
N LYS A 450 6.63 3.47 19.23
CA LYS A 450 5.37 3.73 18.52
C LYS A 450 4.43 2.53 18.58
N LEU A 451 4.92 1.31 18.37
CA LEU A 451 4.11 0.08 18.44
C LEU A 451 3.53 -0.13 19.85
N SER A 452 4.37 -0.02 20.89
CA SER A 452 3.91 -0.14 22.29
C SER A 452 2.96 0.97 22.75
N GLY A 453 2.91 2.09 22.03
CA GLY A 453 2.09 3.26 22.35
C GLY A 453 0.72 3.29 21.67
N MET A 454 0.35 2.26 20.90
CA MET A 454 -0.94 2.20 20.21
C MET A 454 -2.09 1.82 21.13
N SER A 455 -3.26 2.42 20.89
CA SER A 455 -4.51 2.04 21.56
C SER A 455 -4.98 0.66 21.09
N THR A 456 -5.44 -0.15 22.05
CA THR A 456 -6.04 -1.46 21.79
C THR A 456 -7.45 -1.49 22.35
N SER A 457 -8.39 -2.02 21.57
CA SER A 457 -9.81 -1.96 21.89
C SER A 457 -10.20 -2.85 23.07
N LYS A 458 -11.24 -2.43 23.79
CA LYS A 458 -11.91 -3.16 24.87
C LYS A 458 -13.38 -3.45 24.53
N LEU A 459 -13.79 -3.16 23.30
CA LEU A 459 -15.12 -3.46 22.77
C LEU A 459 -15.39 -4.97 22.89
N LYS A 460 -16.63 -5.35 23.18
CA LYS A 460 -17.02 -6.76 23.31
C LYS A 460 -17.45 -7.35 21.96
N PRO A 461 -17.40 -8.69 21.80
CA PRO A 461 -18.07 -9.37 20.71
C PRO A 461 -19.53 -8.91 20.54
N LYS A 462 -20.00 -8.84 19.29
CA LYS A 462 -21.37 -8.45 18.92
C LYS A 462 -21.75 -6.99 19.20
N GLU A 463 -20.80 -6.12 19.56
CA GLU A 463 -21.05 -4.68 19.74
C GLU A 463 -20.75 -3.79 18.50
N LEU A 464 -20.15 -4.33 17.43
CA LEU A 464 -20.12 -3.64 16.13
C LEU A 464 -21.55 -3.53 15.57
N GLY A 465 -21.88 -2.34 15.03
CA GLY A 465 -23.20 -2.07 14.44
C GLY A 465 -23.30 -2.51 12.98
N ASP A 466 -24.19 -1.86 12.22
CA ASP A 466 -24.21 -2.02 10.76
C ASP A 466 -22.87 -1.56 10.16
N LEU A 467 -22.33 -2.38 9.25
CA LEU A 467 -21.08 -2.16 8.53
C LEU A 467 -21.32 -1.82 7.06
N SER A 468 -22.57 -1.73 6.60
CA SER A 468 -22.92 -1.50 5.20
C SER A 468 -22.43 -0.17 4.63
N TYR A 469 -22.19 0.83 5.49
CA TYR A 469 -21.57 2.11 5.14
C TYR A 469 -20.14 1.96 4.57
N LEU A 470 -19.50 0.81 4.79
CA LEU A 470 -18.16 0.49 4.28
C LEU A 470 -18.16 -0.01 2.83
N LEU A 471 -19.31 -0.27 2.21
CA LEU A 471 -19.38 -0.60 0.77
C LEU A 471 -18.93 0.61 -0.07
N SER A 472 -18.13 0.37 -1.13
CA SER A 472 -17.35 1.42 -1.82
C SER A 472 -18.17 2.68 -2.18
N ASP A 473 -19.32 2.52 -2.85
CA ASP A 473 -20.16 3.67 -3.27
C ASP A 473 -20.69 4.49 -2.08
N ARG A 474 -21.08 3.84 -0.97
CA ARG A 474 -21.60 4.52 0.23
C ARG A 474 -20.50 5.25 0.99
N TYR A 475 -19.35 4.58 1.16
CA TYR A 475 -18.18 5.19 1.81
C TYR A 475 -17.67 6.41 1.04
N GLU A 476 -17.67 6.34 -0.29
CA GLU A 476 -17.35 7.45 -1.18
C GLU A 476 -18.35 8.61 -1.10
N GLU A 477 -19.64 8.33 -0.91
CA GLU A 477 -20.67 9.36 -0.67
C GLU A 477 -20.48 10.05 0.70
N GLU A 478 -20.35 9.28 1.78
CA GLU A 478 -20.14 9.81 3.14
C GLU A 478 -18.83 10.60 3.26
N LEU A 479 -17.75 10.12 2.63
CA LEU A 479 -16.46 10.81 2.61
C LEU A 479 -16.56 12.13 1.84
N ARG A 480 -17.20 12.14 0.67
CA ARG A 480 -17.38 13.35 -0.14
C ARG A 480 -18.26 14.38 0.54
N ALA A 481 -19.35 13.94 1.19
CA ALA A 481 -20.19 14.81 2.01
C ALA A 481 -19.40 15.39 3.20
N SER A 482 -18.60 14.57 3.90
CA SER A 482 -17.75 15.00 5.01
C SER A 482 -16.68 16.01 4.58
N LEU A 483 -16.07 15.82 3.40
CA LEU A 483 -15.07 16.72 2.84
C LEU A 483 -15.68 18.04 2.33
N HIS A 484 -16.87 18.00 1.73
CA HIS A 484 -17.57 19.21 1.27
C HIS A 484 -18.04 20.10 2.42
N GLN A 485 -18.32 19.53 3.59
CA GLN A 485 -18.67 20.25 4.82
C GLN A 485 -17.46 20.70 5.65
N ALA A 486 -16.24 20.28 5.28
CA ALA A 486 -15.04 20.56 6.05
C ALA A 486 -14.51 21.98 5.82
N ILE A 487 -14.05 22.63 6.89
CA ILE A 487 -13.39 23.94 6.82
C ILE A 487 -11.97 23.73 6.29
N GLU A 488 -11.68 24.24 5.10
CA GLU A 488 -10.33 24.22 4.54
C GLU A 488 -9.38 25.08 5.37
N ILE A 489 -8.19 24.55 5.67
CA ILE A 489 -7.16 25.16 6.50
C ILE A 489 -5.75 24.89 5.98
N THR A 490 -4.80 25.71 6.42
CA THR A 490 -3.37 25.48 6.23
C THR A 490 -2.69 25.08 7.55
N GLU A 491 -1.39 24.75 7.50
CA GLU A 491 -0.57 24.50 8.69
C GLU A 491 -0.61 25.63 9.74
N GLN A 492 -0.89 26.86 9.33
CA GLN A 492 -0.96 28.03 10.20
C GLN A 492 -2.20 27.99 11.12
N ASN A 493 -3.33 27.40 10.68
CA ASN A 493 -4.57 27.35 11.47
C ASN A 493 -4.58 26.23 12.52
N LEU A 494 -3.76 25.18 12.34
CA LEU A 494 -3.67 24.02 13.25
C LEU A 494 -3.61 24.36 14.76
N PRO A 495 -3.01 25.47 15.26
CA PRO A 495 -3.04 25.81 16.69
C PRO A 495 -4.42 26.12 17.28
N ALA A 496 -5.44 26.41 16.47
CA ALA A 496 -6.72 26.98 16.92
C ALA A 496 -7.95 26.20 16.41
N LEU A 497 -7.84 24.88 16.22
CA LEU A 497 -8.97 24.06 15.76
C LEU A 497 -10.01 23.83 16.87
N ALA A 498 -11.30 23.95 16.52
CA ALA A 498 -12.41 23.73 17.42
C ALA A 498 -12.90 22.28 17.38
N ARG A 499 -13.01 21.62 18.54
CA ARG A 499 -13.31 20.17 18.65
C ARG A 499 -14.61 19.73 17.95
N ASN A 500 -15.59 20.62 17.83
CA ASN A 500 -16.89 20.37 17.22
C ASN A 500 -16.94 20.69 15.71
N GLN A 501 -15.82 21.05 15.09
CA GLN A 501 -15.70 21.31 13.67
C GLN A 501 -14.97 20.18 12.94
N VAL A 502 -15.17 20.12 11.62
CA VAL A 502 -14.45 19.22 10.70
C VAL A 502 -13.56 20.06 9.81
N TYR A 503 -12.30 19.65 9.63
CA TYR A 503 -11.29 20.41 8.91
C TYR A 503 -10.67 19.61 7.76
N LEU A 504 -10.18 20.33 6.74
CA LEU A 504 -9.49 19.76 5.58
C LEU A 504 -8.18 20.51 5.35
N LEU A 505 -7.06 19.79 5.30
CA LEU A 505 -5.72 20.36 5.08
C LEU A 505 -5.08 19.71 3.83
N PRO A 506 -5.00 20.44 2.69
CA PRO A 506 -4.31 19.96 1.49
C PRO A 506 -2.78 19.94 1.68
N PHE A 507 -2.11 18.83 1.34
CA PHE A 507 -0.65 18.67 1.49
C PHE A 507 0.01 18.02 0.26
N LEU A 508 1.34 18.15 0.13
CA LEU A 508 2.15 17.34 -0.78
C LEU A 508 3.01 16.36 0.03
N ARG A 509 3.31 15.20 -0.55
CA ARG A 509 4.11 14.14 0.12
C ARG A 509 5.46 14.62 0.65
N ARG A 510 6.11 15.60 0.01
CA ARG A 510 7.34 16.27 0.49
C ARG A 510 7.19 16.95 1.86
N ASP A 511 6.03 17.53 2.14
CA ASP A 511 5.73 18.25 3.38
C ASP A 511 5.19 17.32 4.48
N TYR A 512 4.67 16.15 4.07
CA TYR A 512 3.98 15.20 4.93
C TYR A 512 4.77 14.85 6.20
N LYS A 513 6.08 14.62 6.13
CA LYS A 513 6.87 14.23 7.32
C LYS A 513 6.79 15.26 8.45
N LYS A 514 6.88 16.55 8.11
CA LYS A 514 6.78 17.68 9.06
C LYS A 514 5.37 17.78 9.65
N LEU A 515 4.36 17.63 8.79
CA LEU A 515 2.95 17.63 9.17
C LEU A 515 2.60 16.45 10.08
N ALA A 516 3.11 15.26 9.76
CA ALA A 516 2.89 14.02 10.49
C ALA A 516 3.49 14.06 11.90
N ALA A 517 4.74 14.52 12.05
CA ALA A 517 5.36 14.70 13.36
C ALA A 517 4.55 15.65 14.27
N ARG A 518 4.01 16.74 13.69
CA ARG A 518 3.15 17.72 14.39
C ARG A 518 1.78 17.16 14.78
N LEU A 519 1.24 16.22 14.00
CA LEU A 519 -0.06 15.58 14.21
C LEU A 519 0.04 14.18 14.86
N GLN A 520 1.23 13.75 15.29
CA GLN A 520 1.48 12.43 15.91
C GLN A 520 1.14 11.23 14.99
N LEU A 521 1.14 11.45 13.67
CA LEU A 521 0.95 10.42 12.64
C LEU A 521 2.26 9.66 12.35
N THR A 522 2.17 8.62 11.53
CA THR A 522 3.36 7.91 11.03
C THR A 522 4.21 8.79 10.12
N GLU A 523 5.39 9.22 10.57
CA GLU A 523 6.26 10.18 9.86
C GLU A 523 6.82 9.71 8.51
N ALA A 524 7.11 8.42 8.34
CA ALA A 524 7.92 7.92 7.21
C ALA A 524 7.21 8.07 5.86
N GLN A 525 5.94 7.65 5.80
CA GLN A 525 5.08 7.75 4.62
C GLN A 525 3.62 7.95 5.06
N PRO A 526 2.75 8.51 4.20
CA PRO A 526 1.30 8.45 4.39
C PRO A 526 0.82 7.01 4.62
N ARG A 527 0.16 6.77 5.76
CA ARG A 527 -0.50 5.50 6.10
C ARG A 527 -1.96 5.76 6.45
N THR A 528 -2.78 4.70 6.42
CA THR A 528 -4.23 4.77 6.67
C THR A 528 -4.95 5.75 5.74
N GLY A 529 -4.43 5.94 4.53
CA GLY A 529 -5.04 6.77 3.49
C GLY A 529 -6.11 6.00 2.72
N HIS A 530 -7.05 6.73 2.13
CA HIS A 530 -8.02 6.26 1.17
C HIS A 530 -8.06 7.23 0.00
N ARG A 531 -7.50 6.83 -1.15
CA ARG A 531 -7.45 7.61 -2.39
C ARG A 531 -6.86 9.01 -2.16
N GLY A 532 -5.77 9.05 -1.38
CA GLY A 532 -5.08 10.29 -0.99
C GLY A 532 -5.69 11.05 0.20
N VAL A 533 -6.75 10.58 0.83
CA VAL A 533 -7.35 11.22 2.03
C VAL A 533 -7.01 10.42 3.30
N ILE A 534 -6.48 11.07 4.34
CA ILE A 534 -6.33 10.49 5.68
C ILE A 534 -7.36 11.12 6.62
N ASP A 535 -8.32 10.33 7.11
CA ASP A 535 -9.33 10.74 8.10
C ASP A 535 -8.78 10.53 9.52
N THR A 536 -8.44 11.62 10.21
CA THR A 536 -7.77 11.62 11.52
C THR A 536 -8.31 12.74 12.42
N ARG A 537 -7.57 13.10 13.48
CA ARG A 537 -7.88 14.19 14.40
C ARG A 537 -6.67 15.11 14.59
N ASP A 538 -6.88 16.33 15.07
CA ASP A 538 -5.78 17.08 15.69
C ASP A 538 -5.57 16.60 17.14
N PRO A 539 -4.35 16.21 17.55
CA PRO A 539 -4.08 15.57 18.85
C PRO A 539 -4.17 16.50 20.07
N ARG A 540 -4.63 17.75 19.91
CA ARG A 540 -4.77 18.74 21.01
C ARG A 540 -6.22 19.15 21.23
N SER A 541 -6.97 19.38 20.15
CA SER A 541 -8.39 19.72 20.15
C SER A 541 -9.30 18.48 20.08
N GLY A 542 -8.84 17.39 19.46
CA GLY A 542 -9.68 16.24 19.10
C GLY A 542 -10.64 16.49 17.94
N ALA A 543 -10.56 17.64 17.27
CA ALA A 543 -11.34 17.98 16.08
C ALA A 543 -11.04 16.99 14.93
N ARG A 544 -12.04 16.64 14.11
CA ARG A 544 -11.84 15.75 12.95
C ARG A 544 -11.08 16.52 11.86
N LEU A 545 -10.05 15.88 11.31
CA LEU A 545 -9.12 16.49 10.35
C LEU A 545 -8.87 15.52 9.20
N PHE A 546 -9.22 15.93 8.00
CA PHE A 546 -8.82 15.27 6.77
C PHE A 546 -7.51 15.86 6.25
N LEU A 547 -6.47 15.04 6.12
CA LEU A 547 -5.29 15.41 5.33
C LEU A 547 -5.51 14.93 3.90
N VAL A 548 -5.35 15.82 2.92
CA VAL A 548 -5.66 15.51 1.52
C VAL A 548 -4.43 15.70 0.62
N ASP A 549 -3.89 14.59 0.11
CA ASP A 549 -2.75 14.55 -0.79
C ASP A 549 -3.13 15.19 -2.14
N ARG A 550 -2.55 16.35 -2.43
CA ARG A 550 -2.83 17.14 -3.63
C ARG A 550 -2.48 16.43 -4.93
N ALA A 551 -1.58 15.44 -4.91
CA ALA A 551 -1.15 14.69 -6.09
C ALA A 551 -1.95 13.39 -6.31
N LYS A 552 -2.68 12.91 -5.29
CA LYS A 552 -3.44 11.64 -5.34
C LYS A 552 -4.96 11.81 -5.25
N SER A 553 -5.45 12.81 -4.54
CA SER A 553 -6.87 12.93 -4.22
C SER A 553 -7.71 13.48 -5.36
N SER A 554 -8.73 12.71 -5.76
CA SER A 554 -9.80 13.17 -6.66
C SER A 554 -10.73 14.21 -6.01
N ASN A 555 -10.75 14.30 -4.67
CA ASN A 555 -11.76 15.07 -3.91
C ASN A 555 -11.41 16.56 -3.67
N LEU A 556 -10.32 17.08 -4.27
CA LEU A 556 -10.00 18.52 -4.24
C LEU A 556 -10.51 19.28 -5.49
N PRO A 557 -10.80 20.59 -5.39
CA PRO A 557 -10.92 21.48 -6.54
C PRO A 557 -9.73 21.39 -7.51
N VAL A 558 -9.97 21.54 -8.82
CA VAL A 558 -8.93 21.38 -9.85
C VAL A 558 -7.74 22.32 -9.63
N ALA A 559 -7.98 23.57 -9.24
CA ALA A 559 -6.93 24.55 -8.96
C ALA A 559 -6.02 24.21 -7.77
N GLN A 560 -6.47 23.33 -6.86
CA GLN A 560 -5.66 22.89 -5.72
C GLN A 560 -4.86 21.62 -6.02
N LYS A 561 -5.32 20.78 -6.95
CA LYS A 561 -4.63 19.54 -7.32
C LYS A 561 -3.24 19.83 -7.89
N ALA A 562 -2.26 19.04 -7.47
CA ALA A 562 -0.99 18.94 -8.17
C ALA A 562 -1.19 17.97 -9.34
N ALA A 563 -1.18 18.51 -10.55
CA ALA A 563 -1.25 17.74 -11.79
C ALA A 563 0.12 17.67 -12.45
N PRO A 564 0.43 16.60 -13.20
CA PRO A 564 1.64 16.55 -14.01
C PRO A 564 1.62 17.57 -15.13
N HIS A 565 2.78 18.12 -15.47
CA HIS A 565 2.96 19.13 -16.49
C HIS A 565 2.55 18.62 -17.88
N ALA A 566 1.65 19.34 -18.55
CA ALA A 566 0.99 18.88 -19.79
C ALA A 566 1.95 18.60 -20.97
N LYS A 567 3.15 19.18 -20.97
CA LYS A 567 4.20 18.97 -22.00
C LYS A 567 5.34 18.06 -21.54
N ARG A 568 5.18 17.30 -20.46
CA ARG A 568 6.23 16.40 -19.95
C ARG A 568 6.57 15.27 -20.93
N GLN A 569 7.80 14.81 -20.87
CA GLN A 569 8.29 13.65 -21.62
C GLN A 569 8.82 12.60 -20.64
N VAL A 570 8.15 11.46 -20.58
CA VAL A 570 8.56 10.33 -19.72
C VAL A 570 9.46 9.40 -20.53
N GLN A 571 10.74 9.33 -20.17
CA GLN A 571 11.77 8.62 -20.92
C GLN A 571 12.80 7.92 -20.01
N LYS A 572 13.56 7.00 -20.59
CA LYS A 572 14.62 6.24 -19.91
C LYS A 572 15.96 6.97 -20.01
N ALA A 573 16.62 7.16 -18.87
CA ALA A 573 18.01 7.61 -18.85
C ALA A 573 18.96 6.50 -19.32
N ALA A 574 20.25 6.83 -19.50
CA ALA A 574 21.30 5.83 -19.61
C ALA A 574 21.52 5.09 -18.28
N PRO A 575 22.15 3.91 -18.27
CA PRO A 575 22.67 3.27 -17.05
C PRO A 575 23.50 4.25 -16.20
N ALA A 576 23.25 4.31 -14.90
CA ALA A 576 23.93 5.19 -13.95
C ALA A 576 23.85 6.72 -14.22
N GLU A 577 22.94 7.17 -15.10
CA GLU A 577 22.65 8.58 -15.37
C GLU A 577 21.55 9.12 -14.42
N SER A 578 21.67 10.39 -14.00
CA SER A 578 20.63 11.08 -13.21
C SER A 578 19.60 11.74 -14.14
N CYS A 579 18.37 11.93 -13.66
CA CYS A 579 17.32 12.55 -14.48
C CYS A 579 17.60 14.02 -14.79
N GLU A 580 18.29 14.72 -13.89
CA GLU A 580 18.85 16.05 -14.15
C GLU A 580 19.79 16.05 -15.37
N ALA A 581 20.81 15.19 -15.38
CA ALA A 581 21.75 15.09 -16.50
C ALA A 581 21.05 14.68 -17.80
N PHE A 582 20.13 13.71 -17.71
CA PHE A 582 19.33 13.24 -18.84
C PHE A 582 18.46 14.35 -19.44
N CYS A 583 17.69 15.09 -18.64
CA CYS A 583 16.82 16.14 -19.18
C CYS A 583 17.65 17.29 -19.77
N ASN A 584 18.69 17.73 -19.07
CA ASN A 584 19.53 18.87 -19.48
C ASN A 584 20.17 18.64 -20.86
N ARG A 585 20.68 17.43 -21.15
CA ARG A 585 21.25 17.10 -22.47
C ARG A 585 20.22 16.96 -23.60
N ASN A 586 18.93 16.90 -23.27
CA ASN A 586 17.81 16.88 -24.22
C ASN A 586 17.08 18.24 -24.31
N GLY A 587 17.67 19.33 -23.77
CA GLY A 587 17.09 20.68 -23.85
C GLY A 587 15.87 20.90 -22.96
N MET A 588 15.72 20.10 -21.91
CA MET A 588 14.63 20.16 -20.92
C MET A 588 15.21 20.23 -19.51
N HIS A 589 14.38 20.49 -18.50
CA HIS A 589 14.77 20.32 -17.10
C HIS A 589 13.99 19.18 -16.43
N CYS A 590 14.48 18.76 -15.26
CA CYS A 590 13.84 17.76 -14.41
C CYS A 590 13.20 18.44 -13.20
N SER A 591 12.06 17.92 -12.71
CA SER A 591 11.42 18.35 -11.46
C SER A 591 11.18 17.16 -10.54
N ASP A 592 11.55 17.28 -9.26
CA ASP A 592 11.35 16.21 -8.29
C ASP A 592 9.87 15.81 -8.15
N LEU A 593 8.95 16.77 -8.31
CA LEU A 593 7.50 16.52 -8.29
C LEU A 593 7.05 15.68 -9.49
N GLU A 594 7.67 15.88 -10.66
CA GLU A 594 7.36 15.11 -11.86
C GLU A 594 7.75 13.64 -11.74
N LEU A 595 8.79 13.34 -10.95
CA LEU A 595 9.18 11.96 -10.63
C LEU A 595 8.16 11.26 -9.72
N GLU A 596 7.44 11.98 -8.86
CA GLU A 596 6.40 11.40 -8.00
C GLU A 596 5.23 10.83 -8.82
N PHE A 597 4.83 11.51 -9.91
CA PHE A 597 3.74 11.04 -10.80
C PHE A 597 4.10 9.81 -11.64
N ILE A 598 5.38 9.52 -11.87
CA ILE A 598 5.85 8.33 -12.61
C ILE A 598 6.37 7.20 -11.71
N ASN A 599 6.36 7.41 -10.39
CA ASN A 599 6.77 6.44 -9.37
C ASN A 599 5.66 5.38 -9.12
N ASN A 600 5.33 4.61 -10.15
CA ASN A 600 4.39 3.50 -10.07
C ASN A 600 4.77 2.35 -11.02
N CYS A 601 4.39 1.12 -10.66
CA CYS A 601 4.74 -0.10 -11.39
C CYS A 601 4.16 -0.14 -12.83
N ALA A 602 2.97 0.43 -13.05
CA ALA A 602 2.31 0.41 -14.37
C ALA A 602 3.06 1.27 -15.39
N THR A 603 3.48 2.47 -15.00
CA THR A 603 4.34 3.34 -15.84
C THR A 603 5.72 2.71 -16.04
N LEU A 604 6.35 2.13 -15.00
CA LEU A 604 7.64 1.44 -15.18
C LEU A 604 7.59 0.30 -16.20
N ARG A 605 6.54 -0.54 -16.16
CA ARG A 605 6.29 -1.63 -17.12
C ARG A 605 5.99 -1.17 -18.55
N GLN A 606 5.69 0.11 -18.79
CA GLN A 606 5.57 0.67 -20.14
C GLN A 606 6.94 0.97 -20.78
N HIS A 607 8.00 1.09 -19.97
CA HIS A 607 9.34 1.47 -20.42
C HIS A 607 10.38 0.37 -20.23
N PHE A 608 10.28 -0.46 -19.18
CA PHE A 608 11.24 -1.51 -18.85
C PHE A 608 10.61 -2.91 -18.87
N PRO A 609 11.39 -3.99 -19.05
CA PRO A 609 10.82 -5.34 -19.13
C PRO A 609 10.34 -5.87 -17.77
N CYS A 610 10.97 -5.45 -16.67
CA CYS A 610 10.60 -5.80 -15.30
C CYS A 610 10.48 -7.32 -15.08
N GLU A 611 11.46 -8.11 -15.54
CA GLU A 611 11.37 -9.57 -15.63
C GLU A 611 11.14 -10.26 -14.28
N GLU A 612 11.67 -9.70 -13.19
CA GLU A 612 11.47 -10.19 -11.81
C GLU A 612 10.41 -9.36 -11.05
N GLY A 613 9.49 -8.76 -11.81
CA GLY A 613 8.33 -8.01 -11.35
C GLY A 613 8.64 -6.58 -10.89
N CYS A 614 7.74 -6.06 -10.07
CA CYS A 614 7.89 -4.79 -9.38
C CYS A 614 8.19 -4.99 -7.90
N GLY A 615 9.19 -4.28 -7.38
CA GLY A 615 9.58 -4.30 -5.96
C GLY A 615 9.44 -2.92 -5.31
N HIS A 616 9.27 -2.90 -3.99
CA HIS A 616 9.50 -1.68 -3.21
C HIS A 616 10.98 -1.62 -2.79
N GLN A 617 11.57 -0.42 -2.82
CA GLN A 617 12.90 -0.14 -2.29
C GLN A 617 13.00 1.29 -1.76
N VAL A 618 13.98 1.55 -0.89
CA VAL A 618 14.22 2.87 -0.29
C VAL A 618 15.41 3.54 -0.97
N GLY A 619 15.14 4.51 -1.84
CA GLY A 619 16.16 5.21 -2.62
C GLY A 619 15.62 6.48 -3.30
N GLN A 620 16.50 7.45 -3.55
CA GLN A 620 16.15 8.73 -4.20
C GLN A 620 16.32 8.68 -5.73
N GLU A 621 17.04 7.67 -6.24
CA GLU A 621 17.17 7.30 -7.65
C GLU A 621 15.94 6.58 -8.22
N ILE A 622 15.04 6.15 -7.34
CA ILE A 622 13.77 5.51 -7.69
C ILE A 622 12.81 6.61 -8.19
N PRO A 623 11.95 6.40 -9.20
CA PRO A 623 11.70 5.16 -9.94
C PRO A 623 12.79 4.77 -10.94
N CYS A 624 13.12 3.48 -10.96
CA CYS A 624 14.17 2.92 -11.81
C CYS A 624 13.97 1.43 -12.09
N TYR A 625 14.77 0.90 -13.02
CA TYR A 625 14.93 -0.53 -13.28
C TYR A 625 16.35 -0.97 -12.93
N VAL A 626 16.50 -2.12 -12.28
CA VAL A 626 17.81 -2.65 -11.85
C VAL A 626 18.40 -3.50 -12.95
N HIS A 627 19.24 -2.90 -13.80
CA HIS A 627 19.88 -3.62 -14.91
C HIS A 627 21.00 -4.58 -14.45
N ASP A 628 21.56 -4.36 -13.25
CA ASP A 628 22.55 -5.27 -12.67
C ASP A 628 21.86 -6.51 -12.07
N ALA A 629 21.92 -7.62 -12.82
CA ALA A 629 21.37 -8.91 -12.43
C ALA A 629 22.09 -9.59 -11.24
N GLN A 630 23.19 -9.02 -10.72
CA GLN A 630 23.89 -9.52 -9.52
C GLN A 630 23.40 -8.88 -8.21
N LYS A 631 22.37 -8.03 -8.25
CA LYS A 631 21.75 -7.42 -7.05
C LYS A 631 20.60 -8.26 -6.52
N ASP A 632 20.31 -8.14 -5.22
CA ASP A 632 19.12 -8.69 -4.54
C ASP A 632 17.78 -8.18 -5.10
N THR A 633 17.81 -7.24 -6.05
CA THR A 633 16.66 -6.68 -6.78
C THR A 633 16.90 -6.66 -8.29
N GLY A 634 17.87 -7.45 -8.78
CA GLY A 634 18.23 -7.52 -10.21
C GLY A 634 17.02 -7.84 -11.10
N LYS A 635 16.90 -7.12 -12.22
CA LYS A 635 15.76 -7.17 -13.15
C LYS A 635 14.40 -6.76 -12.57
N GLN A 636 14.34 -6.18 -11.38
CA GLN A 636 13.11 -5.59 -10.86
C GLN A 636 12.94 -4.13 -11.32
N CYS A 637 11.69 -3.73 -11.44
CA CYS A 637 11.29 -2.33 -11.50
C CYS A 637 10.94 -1.83 -10.09
N LEU A 638 11.58 -0.76 -9.64
CA LEU A 638 11.50 -0.30 -8.26
C LEU A 638 10.63 0.95 -8.09
N VAL A 639 9.86 0.97 -7.01
CA VAL A 639 9.07 2.12 -6.54
C VAL A 639 9.33 2.38 -5.05
N THR A 640 9.09 3.62 -4.60
CA THR A 640 9.40 4.08 -3.23
C THR A 640 8.23 4.85 -2.63
N ASP A 641 7.78 4.53 -1.41
CA ASP A 641 6.94 5.43 -0.62
C ASP A 641 7.59 5.98 0.67
N ASP A 642 8.68 5.37 1.15
CA ASP A 642 9.55 5.91 2.21
C ASP A 642 10.40 7.13 1.75
N ALA A 643 11.00 7.09 0.56
CA ALA A 643 11.95 8.10 0.07
C ALA A 643 11.35 8.98 -1.05
N ILE A 644 11.63 10.29 -1.01
CA ILE A 644 11.26 11.24 -2.08
C ILE A 644 12.25 11.08 -3.26
N PRO A 645 11.77 10.85 -4.50
CA PRO A 645 12.61 10.90 -5.70
C PRO A 645 13.28 12.26 -5.88
N LEU A 646 14.59 12.29 -6.15
CA LEU A 646 15.34 13.51 -6.46
C LEU A 646 15.97 13.43 -7.85
N CYS A 647 15.84 14.45 -8.68
CA CYS A 647 16.34 14.49 -10.07
C CYS A 647 17.85 14.24 -10.21
N SER A 648 18.65 14.71 -9.24
CA SER A 648 20.11 14.57 -9.22
C SER A 648 20.61 13.18 -8.81
N ALA A 649 19.78 12.40 -8.11
CA ALA A 649 20.14 11.07 -7.62
C ALA A 649 20.34 10.05 -8.76
N LYS A 650 21.21 9.06 -8.53
CA LYS A 650 21.53 7.97 -9.46
C LYS A 650 22.24 6.83 -8.72
N ASN A 651 22.16 5.62 -9.24
CA ASN A 651 22.82 4.43 -8.71
C ASN A 651 23.43 3.61 -9.85
N ALA A 652 24.66 3.15 -9.66
CA ALA A 652 25.44 2.44 -10.68
C ALA A 652 24.77 1.15 -11.20
N ALA A 653 23.91 0.52 -10.39
CA ALA A 653 23.19 -0.71 -10.73
C ALA A 653 21.84 -0.47 -11.44
N THR A 654 21.46 0.78 -11.68
CA THR A 654 20.09 1.15 -12.09
C THR A 654 20.04 2.03 -13.33
N THR A 655 18.91 1.95 -14.04
CA THR A 655 18.52 2.85 -15.13
C THR A 655 17.26 3.58 -14.71
N ARG A 656 17.30 4.92 -14.63
CA ARG A 656 16.17 5.71 -14.14
C ARG A 656 15.06 5.85 -15.18
N LEU A 657 13.82 5.96 -14.68
CA LEU A 657 12.76 6.59 -15.44
C LEU A 657 12.69 8.06 -15.04
N CYS A 658 12.64 8.94 -16.04
CA CYS A 658 12.72 10.38 -15.87
C CYS A 658 11.51 11.05 -16.53
N SER A 659 10.93 12.02 -15.85
CA SER A 659 9.92 12.91 -16.43
C SER A 659 10.55 14.29 -16.62
N CYS A 660 10.85 14.62 -17.87
CA CYS A 660 11.46 15.89 -18.26
C CYS A 660 10.39 16.89 -18.70
N ILE A 661 10.59 18.18 -18.42
CA ILE A 661 9.66 19.24 -18.78
C ILE A 661 10.39 20.38 -19.53
N PRO A 662 9.72 21.07 -20.47
CA PRO A 662 10.28 22.25 -21.13
C PRO A 662 10.73 23.30 -20.12
N SER A 663 11.91 23.86 -20.37
CA SER A 663 12.49 25.00 -19.65
C SER A 663 11.86 26.34 -20.01
#